data_AF-A0A9J5ZT45-F1
#
_entry.id   AF-A0A9J5ZT45-F1
#
_cell.length_a   1.000
_cell.length_b   1.000
_cell.length_c   1.000
_cell.angle_alpha   90.00
_cell.angle_beta   90.00
_cell.angle_gamma   90.00
#
_symmetry.space_group_name_H-M   'P 1'
#
loop_
_entity.id
_entity.type
_entity.pdbx_description
1 polymer ?
#
loop_
_entity_poly.entity_id
_entity_poly.type
_entity_poly.pdbx_seq_one_letter_code
_entity_poly.pdbx_strand_id
1 'polypeptide(L)'
;MFQLQLLLSILTLSFAAQSYSSTSQFSILQSNHHPKSNLLSISVIEFGASGDGVKYDTIPIQKAIDACSTIVSKHRRPCHVIFPPGKYLTATIFVKSGVVLDIHQKATILGGSKLEDYPKEQSRWYVVLAEDAVDVRDHRRRRNQWTGIEILRGGLVVWAWDFHVGGLKFETPCQRKQGVCLLARARRTGLAYLHVVRSDKTSICDVTIYGNFNSPNNDGIDIEDSNNTVITRCNINTGDDAICLKSSNGPVYNLTATDCWIRTKSSAIKLGSASFYTFKNFLFDNITIVESHRGLALQIRDGVYCEGPGSLLLHSVLLIAALVVDMLTGNVSDMIFSNINISTRYYHPSWWGRAEPIYVTTCPRDASSKAGSISNLLFVNITATSENGIFLSGSGGGVLSNLKFLNMNLTYKRWTKFPDGLVDYRPGCQELVKHQPAGFMMEHIDGLVVEDVVMKWSSDESMRWNNPLDFRPSTRQLLYGCLSCNGSLSEALFEMAKQGLQVKFKEYDTLLNECINQRAIREGQRVHANMIKTHYQPPVYLRTRLIVFYIKCGLLGDARWVFDEMPERNVVSWTALISGYSQKGHISQAIHLFLQMLTSGTAPNEFTFATVLTLCTSAIGFQFGRQIHCLLVKSPFESHVYVGSSLLNMYAKAGKVHEARYVFENLPERDVVSCTATISGYAQQGLFEEALELFCKFQAERMSFNYVTYTSILTALSGLTAVEQGRQLHARIIRLELPFYAVLHNSLIDMYSKCGKFTYSRMIFNQMSERTVSSWNAMLVGYSKHGMGKEVVELFKMMREEDKIKPDEITLLAVLSGCSHGGMEDKGVEIFNDLSSGKDRVEVSIEHCGCVVDLLSRSGQVERAFQFIKEMPFEPTAAILGSLLGACWAHLYVDIGEIVARQLLEIEPENAGTYVILSNTYASAGRWEDARRVRELINARAMVKESGKSWIGPDFIHDTEKHNGKRTYIPHQSLLNMDEQRKKKTLLHCSQGRAQTQLSLMIYSHGNYW
;
A
#
# COMPACT_ATOMS: atom_id res chain seq x y z
N MET A 1 -23.47 -22.31 -33.00
CA MET A 1 -22.78 -21.05 -32.61
C MET A 1 -21.72 -20.61 -33.62
N PHE A 2 -20.78 -21.46 -34.07
CA PHE A 2 -19.66 -21.04 -34.94
C PHE A 2 -20.04 -20.26 -36.23
N GLN A 3 -21.17 -20.53 -36.87
CA GLN A 3 -21.61 -19.76 -38.05
C GLN A 3 -22.13 -18.34 -37.73
N LEU A 4 -22.47 -18.03 -36.47
CA LEU A 4 -22.94 -16.70 -36.09
C LEU A 4 -21.78 -15.68 -35.95
N GLN A 5 -20.59 -16.15 -35.54
CA GLN A 5 -19.38 -15.31 -35.46
C GLN A 5 -18.81 -14.95 -36.84
N LEU A 6 -19.07 -15.78 -37.87
CA LEU A 6 -18.64 -15.47 -39.24
C LEU A 6 -19.51 -14.39 -39.90
N LEU A 7 -20.76 -14.23 -39.47
CA LEU A 7 -21.67 -13.18 -39.97
C LEU A 7 -21.39 -11.80 -39.36
N LEU A 8 -21.01 -11.72 -38.08
CA LEU A 8 -20.61 -10.44 -37.46
C LEU A 8 -19.26 -9.90 -37.99
N SER A 9 -18.35 -10.77 -38.41
CA SER A 9 -17.03 -10.36 -38.94
C SER A 9 -17.09 -9.86 -40.38
N ILE A 10 -18.07 -10.28 -41.18
CA ILE A 10 -18.29 -9.76 -42.54
C ILE A 10 -18.98 -8.39 -42.49
N LEU A 11 -19.96 -8.20 -41.60
CA LEU A 11 -20.69 -6.92 -41.47
C LEU A 11 -19.84 -5.75 -40.96
N THR A 12 -18.77 -6.01 -40.21
CA THR A 12 -17.85 -4.96 -39.72
C THR A 12 -16.81 -4.54 -40.76
N LEU A 13 -16.45 -5.41 -41.71
CA LEU A 13 -15.52 -5.07 -42.80
C LEU A 13 -16.19 -4.24 -43.92
N SER A 14 -17.52 -4.36 -44.10
CA SER A 14 -18.25 -3.60 -45.13
C SER A 14 -18.46 -2.11 -44.83
N PHE A 15 -18.31 -1.66 -43.58
CA PHE A 15 -18.51 -0.25 -43.20
C PHE A 15 -17.23 0.61 -43.18
N ALA A 16 -16.04 0.01 -43.31
CA ALA A 16 -14.77 0.74 -43.34
C ALA A 16 -14.35 1.24 -44.74
N ALA A 17 -15.07 0.85 -45.80
CA ALA A 17 -14.66 1.06 -47.19
C ALA A 17 -15.51 2.08 -47.98
N GLN A 18 -16.51 2.73 -47.38
CA GLN A 18 -17.39 3.70 -48.05
C GLN A 18 -17.67 4.97 -47.21
N SER A 19 -16.65 5.59 -46.62
CA SER A 19 -16.79 6.89 -45.93
C SER A 19 -15.61 7.86 -46.08
N TYR A 20 -14.78 7.71 -47.11
CA TYR A 20 -13.72 8.69 -47.48
C TYR A 20 -13.76 9.12 -48.95
N SER A 21 -14.97 9.20 -49.53
CA SER A 21 -15.23 9.83 -50.83
C SER A 21 -16.32 10.91 -50.75
N SER A 22 -16.36 11.65 -49.64
CA SER A 22 -17.22 12.82 -49.47
C SER A 22 -16.38 14.07 -49.23
N THR A 23 -15.85 14.65 -50.31
CA THR A 23 -15.53 16.07 -50.34
C THR A 23 -16.82 16.86 -50.14
N SER A 24 -17.17 17.13 -48.89
CA SER A 24 -18.32 17.96 -48.53
C SER A 24 -18.04 19.38 -49.00
N GLN A 25 -18.51 19.69 -50.21
CA GLN A 25 -18.51 21.05 -50.73
C GLN A 25 -19.26 21.94 -49.74
N PHE A 26 -18.54 22.79 -49.01
CA PHE A 26 -19.17 23.91 -48.31
C PHE A 26 -19.71 24.86 -49.38
N SER A 27 -20.98 24.67 -49.72
CA SER A 27 -21.69 25.40 -50.75
C SER A 27 -21.60 26.90 -50.48
N ILE A 28 -20.97 27.64 -51.39
CA ILE A 28 -20.82 29.09 -51.28
C ILE A 28 -22.21 29.72 -51.41
N LEU A 29 -22.83 30.06 -50.28
CA LEU A 29 -24.05 30.86 -50.24
C LEU A 29 -23.73 32.29 -50.70
N GLN A 30 -23.86 32.51 -52.00
CA GLN A 30 -23.97 33.86 -52.57
C GLN A 30 -25.32 34.47 -52.17
N SER A 31 -25.36 35.15 -51.02
CA SER A 31 -26.45 36.09 -50.70
C SER A 31 -25.94 37.52 -50.84
N ASN A 32 -26.19 38.13 -52.01
CA ASN A 32 -26.01 39.57 -52.19
C ASN A 32 -27.00 40.31 -51.27
N HIS A 33 -26.51 40.98 -50.23
CA HIS A 33 -26.78 42.39 -49.93
C HIS A 33 -26.12 42.79 -48.61
N HIS A 34 -25.45 43.95 -48.59
CA HIS A 34 -25.02 44.58 -47.34
C HIS A 34 -26.24 45.04 -46.52
N PRO A 35 -26.18 44.84 -45.20
CA PRO A 35 -26.10 46.01 -44.33
C PRO A 35 -24.66 46.35 -43.96
N LYS A 36 -24.38 47.64 -43.72
CA LYS A 36 -23.21 48.02 -42.91
C LYS A 36 -23.58 47.80 -41.45
N SER A 37 -23.31 46.62 -40.91
CA SER A 37 -23.35 46.41 -39.47
C SER A 37 -22.19 47.21 -38.84
N ASN A 38 -22.51 48.25 -38.07
CA ASN A 38 -21.49 49.01 -37.33
C ASN A 38 -20.72 48.06 -36.41
N LEU A 39 -19.45 47.83 -36.75
CA LEU A 39 -18.51 47.14 -35.88
C LEU A 39 -18.29 48.03 -34.65
N LEU A 40 -18.47 47.46 -33.46
CA LEU A 40 -18.23 48.18 -32.21
C LEU A 40 -16.73 48.12 -31.93
N SER A 41 -16.02 49.18 -32.31
CA SER A 41 -14.56 49.28 -32.20
C SER A 41 -14.12 50.49 -31.39
N ILE A 42 -13.03 50.32 -30.63
CA ILE A 42 -12.35 51.30 -29.77
C ILE A 42 -10.86 51.28 -30.14
N SER A 43 -10.16 52.42 -30.15
CA SER A 43 -8.69 52.46 -30.36
C SER A 43 -7.93 52.58 -29.05
N VAL A 44 -6.81 51.85 -28.89
CA VAL A 44 -5.94 52.01 -27.70
C VAL A 44 -5.39 53.43 -27.53
N ILE A 45 -5.29 54.19 -28.63
CA ILE A 45 -4.81 55.58 -28.61
C ILE A 45 -5.84 56.53 -27.97
N GLU A 46 -7.15 56.24 -28.10
CA GLU A 46 -8.21 57.01 -27.42
C GLU A 46 -8.09 56.92 -25.89
N PHE A 47 -7.43 55.86 -25.39
CA PHE A 47 -7.17 55.61 -23.97
C PHE A 47 -5.76 56.03 -23.53
N GLY A 48 -4.99 56.68 -24.41
CA GLY A 48 -3.69 57.30 -24.11
C GLY A 48 -2.45 56.42 -24.36
N ALA A 49 -2.58 55.36 -25.17
CA ALA A 49 -1.44 54.55 -25.60
C ALA A 49 -0.57 55.35 -26.59
N SER A 50 0.75 55.39 -26.37
CA SER A 50 1.68 56.17 -27.19
C SER A 50 2.16 55.42 -28.43
N GLY A 51 2.31 54.09 -28.36
CA GLY A 51 2.81 53.31 -29.50
C GLY A 51 4.27 53.62 -29.89
N ASP A 52 5.07 54.19 -28.98
CA ASP A 52 6.48 54.56 -29.26
C ASP A 52 7.49 53.41 -29.07
N GLY A 53 7.16 52.41 -28.24
CA GLY A 53 7.99 51.27 -27.88
C GLY A 53 9.00 51.54 -26.76
N VAL A 54 8.78 52.59 -25.98
CA VAL A 54 9.62 53.10 -24.90
C VAL A 54 8.81 53.30 -23.61
N LYS A 55 7.60 53.86 -23.71
CA LYS A 55 6.65 54.03 -22.61
C LYS A 55 5.77 52.78 -22.48
N TYR A 56 5.46 52.37 -21.24
CA TYR A 56 4.49 51.31 -20.98
C TYR A 56 3.05 51.81 -21.22
N ASP A 57 2.39 51.21 -22.19
CA ASP A 57 1.00 51.44 -22.58
C ASP A 57 0.02 50.47 -21.89
N THR A 58 0.49 49.66 -20.93
CA THR A 58 -0.29 48.67 -20.16
C THR A 58 -1.63 49.23 -19.66
N ILE A 59 -1.61 50.39 -18.99
CA ILE A 59 -2.80 51.01 -18.41
C ILE A 59 -3.78 51.52 -19.49
N PRO A 60 -3.36 52.28 -20.52
CA PRO A 60 -4.19 52.58 -21.69
C PRO A 60 -4.85 51.37 -22.35
N ILE A 61 -4.07 50.32 -22.64
CA ILE A 61 -4.56 49.13 -23.36
C ILE A 61 -5.58 48.38 -22.49
N GLN A 62 -5.30 48.19 -21.19
CA GLN A 62 -6.26 47.55 -20.28
C GLN A 62 -7.58 48.33 -20.21
N LYS A 63 -7.55 49.66 -20.15
CA LYS A 63 -8.76 50.48 -20.13
C LYS A 63 -9.58 50.36 -21.43
N ALA A 64 -8.93 50.27 -22.59
CA ALA A 64 -9.61 50.04 -23.86
C ALA A 64 -10.31 48.66 -23.88
N ILE A 65 -9.63 47.63 -23.37
CA ILE A 65 -10.18 46.28 -23.17
C ILE A 65 -11.39 46.30 -22.22
N ASP A 66 -11.29 46.99 -21.09
CA ASP A 66 -12.35 47.08 -20.08
C ASP A 66 -13.60 47.78 -20.62
N ALA A 67 -13.42 48.88 -21.35
CA ALA A 67 -14.50 49.58 -22.04
C ALA A 67 -15.16 48.67 -23.09
N CYS A 68 -14.36 47.94 -23.87
CA CYS A 68 -14.84 47.03 -24.91
C CYS A 68 -15.60 45.82 -24.33
N SER A 69 -15.14 45.28 -23.19
CA SER A 69 -15.85 44.25 -22.42
C SER A 69 -17.19 44.74 -21.87
N THR A 70 -17.30 46.02 -21.53
CA THR A 70 -18.54 46.65 -21.06
C THR A 70 -19.57 46.82 -22.21
N ILE A 71 -19.10 47.05 -23.43
CA ILE A 71 -19.94 47.03 -24.63
C ILE A 71 -20.48 45.62 -24.92
N VAL A 72 -19.63 44.60 -24.76
CA VAL A 72 -19.95 43.18 -25.01
C VAL A 72 -21.08 42.67 -24.12
N SER A 73 -21.00 42.94 -22.81
CA SER A 73 -22.01 42.50 -21.85
C SER A 73 -23.36 43.15 -22.13
N LYS A 74 -23.37 44.45 -22.47
CA LYS A 74 -24.56 45.23 -22.80
C LYS A 74 -25.23 44.80 -24.12
N HIS A 75 -24.46 44.58 -25.18
CA HIS A 75 -25.00 44.41 -26.53
C HIS A 75 -25.09 42.95 -27.02
N ARG A 76 -24.58 41.97 -26.24
CA ARG A 76 -24.47 40.54 -26.62
C ARG A 76 -23.80 40.29 -27.99
N ARG A 77 -23.03 41.25 -28.49
CA ARG A 77 -22.18 41.14 -29.68
C ARG A 77 -20.70 41.27 -29.31
N PRO A 78 -19.76 40.82 -30.15
CA PRO A 78 -18.34 41.09 -29.94
C PRO A 78 -18.01 42.60 -30.02
N CYS A 79 -16.82 43.00 -29.57
CA CYS A 79 -16.28 44.36 -29.68
C CYS A 79 -14.77 44.31 -30.00
N HIS A 80 -14.24 45.32 -30.68
CA HIS A 80 -12.82 45.42 -31.03
C HIS A 80 -12.04 46.50 -30.26
N VAL A 81 -10.83 46.15 -29.84
CA VAL A 81 -9.76 47.06 -29.42
C VAL A 81 -8.72 47.10 -30.53
N ILE A 82 -8.66 48.20 -31.26
CA ILE A 82 -7.76 48.43 -32.39
C ILE A 82 -6.41 48.93 -31.86
N PHE A 83 -5.32 48.37 -32.40
CA PHE A 83 -3.95 48.86 -32.24
C PHE A 83 -3.48 49.40 -33.60
N PRO A 84 -3.48 50.73 -33.82
CA PRO A 84 -2.95 51.32 -35.04
C PRO A 84 -1.43 51.06 -35.23
N PRO A 85 -0.84 51.40 -36.41
CA PRO A 85 0.57 51.18 -36.66
C PRO A 85 1.48 51.87 -35.62
N GLY A 86 2.20 51.09 -34.81
CA GLY A 86 2.94 51.55 -33.64
C GLY A 86 3.59 50.40 -32.86
N LYS A 87 4.33 50.72 -31.80
CA LYS A 87 4.96 49.76 -30.87
C LYS A 87 4.44 49.96 -29.45
N TYR A 88 3.59 49.06 -29.01
CA TYR A 88 2.95 49.13 -27.70
C TYR A 88 3.75 48.30 -26.70
N LEU A 89 4.62 48.96 -25.93
CA LEU A 89 5.36 48.31 -24.85
C LEU A 89 4.40 48.10 -23.67
N THR A 90 4.37 46.91 -23.09
CA THR A 90 3.40 46.56 -22.04
C THR A 90 3.96 45.49 -21.11
N ALA A 91 3.40 45.42 -19.90
CA ALA A 91 3.63 44.31 -18.97
C ALA A 91 2.57 43.22 -19.18
N THR A 92 1.31 43.48 -18.82
CA THR A 92 0.22 42.47 -18.84
C THR A 92 -1.15 43.12 -19.06
N ILE A 93 -1.88 42.70 -20.12
CA ILE A 93 -3.16 43.32 -20.54
C ILE A 93 -4.31 42.29 -20.69
N PHE A 94 -4.94 41.95 -19.57
CA PHE A 94 -6.01 40.97 -19.38
C PHE A 94 -7.22 41.16 -20.32
N VAL A 95 -7.26 40.44 -21.46
CA VAL A 95 -8.40 40.43 -22.40
C VAL A 95 -9.55 39.62 -21.84
N LYS A 96 -10.75 40.21 -21.87
CA LYS A 96 -11.96 39.65 -21.26
C LYS A 96 -12.89 39.01 -22.28
N SER A 97 -13.71 38.06 -21.83
CA SER A 97 -14.84 37.46 -22.54
C SER A 97 -15.63 38.53 -23.30
N GLY A 98 -15.42 38.63 -24.62
CA GLY A 98 -15.96 39.72 -25.43
C GLY A 98 -15.08 40.33 -26.53
N VAL A 99 -13.76 40.40 -26.29
CA VAL A 99 -12.93 41.49 -26.84
C VAL A 99 -11.91 41.02 -27.88
N VAL A 100 -11.89 41.69 -29.05
CA VAL A 100 -10.85 41.59 -30.12
C VAL A 100 -9.64 42.46 -29.80
N LEU A 101 -8.43 42.01 -30.12
CA LEU A 101 -7.24 42.86 -30.20
C LEU A 101 -6.81 43.02 -31.67
N ASP A 102 -7.37 43.98 -32.40
CA ASP A 102 -7.13 44.17 -33.83
C ASP A 102 -5.78 44.88 -34.10
N ILE A 103 -4.71 44.08 -34.18
CA ILE A 103 -3.32 44.56 -34.36
C ILE A 103 -3.04 44.91 -35.83
N HIS A 104 -3.31 46.16 -36.23
CA HIS A 104 -3.15 46.66 -37.61
C HIS A 104 -1.75 46.44 -38.20
N GLN A 105 -1.63 46.53 -39.53
CA GLN A 105 -0.36 46.31 -40.22
C GLN A 105 0.75 47.28 -39.77
N LYS A 106 1.89 46.72 -39.35
CA LYS A 106 3.02 47.40 -38.68
C LYS A 106 2.77 47.83 -37.23
N ALA A 107 1.64 47.46 -36.62
CA ALA A 107 1.49 47.44 -35.18
C ALA A 107 2.30 46.28 -34.56
N THR A 108 2.56 46.37 -33.26
CA THR A 108 3.58 45.57 -32.58
C THR A 108 3.35 45.69 -31.08
N ILE A 109 3.07 44.58 -30.38
CA ILE A 109 2.98 44.55 -28.91
C ILE A 109 4.30 43.99 -28.37
N LEU A 110 4.93 44.68 -27.43
CA LEU A 110 6.24 44.33 -26.88
C LEU A 110 6.11 44.01 -25.38
N GLY A 111 6.56 42.83 -24.97
CA GLY A 111 6.75 42.52 -23.55
C GLY A 111 7.86 43.37 -22.94
N GLY A 112 7.55 44.00 -21.80
CA GLY A 112 8.48 44.83 -21.02
C GLY A 112 9.46 44.02 -20.19
N SER A 113 10.56 44.65 -19.75
CA SER A 113 11.63 44.02 -18.98
C SER A 113 11.77 44.53 -17.53
N LYS A 114 10.82 45.34 -17.05
CA LYS A 114 10.73 45.79 -15.66
C LYS A 114 9.84 44.83 -14.89
N LEU A 115 10.31 44.26 -13.79
CA LEU A 115 9.56 43.26 -13.04
C LEU A 115 8.48 43.90 -12.17
N GLU A 116 8.70 45.14 -11.73
CA GLU A 116 7.78 45.91 -10.89
C GLU A 116 6.49 46.34 -11.61
N ASP A 117 6.46 46.28 -12.96
CA ASP A 117 5.28 46.61 -13.78
C ASP A 117 4.35 45.39 -13.99
N TYR A 118 4.76 44.18 -13.58
CA TYR A 118 3.98 42.94 -13.66
C TYR A 118 3.30 42.65 -12.30
N PRO A 119 2.02 42.20 -12.25
CA PRO A 119 1.34 41.92 -10.97
C PRO A 119 2.05 40.89 -10.07
N LYS A 120 1.72 40.89 -8.77
CA LYS A 120 2.50 40.24 -7.71
C LYS A 120 2.58 38.70 -7.76
N GLU A 121 1.62 38.05 -8.39
CA GLU A 121 1.51 36.59 -8.42
C GLU A 121 2.48 35.99 -9.46
N GLN A 122 3.65 35.55 -9.00
CA GLN A 122 4.70 35.02 -9.86
C GLN A 122 4.38 33.71 -10.59
N SER A 123 3.41 32.91 -10.12
CA SER A 123 2.85 31.74 -10.84
C SER A 123 2.10 32.14 -12.12
N ARG A 124 2.15 33.43 -12.41
CA ARG A 124 1.63 34.11 -13.56
C ARG A 124 2.84 34.94 -14.10
N TRP A 125 2.89 36.23 -14.45
CA TRP A 125 4.12 36.95 -14.97
C TRP A 125 4.56 36.97 -16.49
N TYR A 126 3.91 36.36 -17.50
CA TYR A 126 4.24 36.55 -18.96
C TYR A 126 3.62 37.89 -19.52
N VAL A 127 3.44 38.08 -20.84
CA VAL A 127 3.05 39.38 -21.45
C VAL A 127 1.56 39.77 -21.24
N VAL A 128 0.65 38.89 -20.75
CA VAL A 128 -0.81 39.08 -20.89
C VAL A 128 -1.72 37.97 -20.21
N LEU A 129 -2.24 37.88 -18.94
CA LEU A 129 -2.98 36.63 -18.45
C LEU A 129 -4.44 36.35 -18.93
N ALA A 130 -4.75 35.09 -19.32
CA ALA A 130 -6.03 34.58 -19.88
C ALA A 130 -6.79 33.71 -18.91
N GLU A 131 -8.10 33.91 -18.82
CA GLU A 131 -8.88 33.18 -17.83
C GLU A 131 -10.37 33.14 -18.22
N ASP A 132 -10.96 31.93 -18.22
CA ASP A 132 -12.39 31.65 -18.22
C ASP A 132 -13.21 32.31 -19.37
N ALA A 133 -12.78 32.15 -20.64
CA ALA A 133 -13.36 32.78 -21.84
C ALA A 133 -14.02 31.82 -22.86
N VAL A 134 -14.91 32.31 -23.74
CA VAL A 134 -15.73 31.48 -24.67
C VAL A 134 -16.03 32.13 -26.04
N ASP A 135 -15.83 31.36 -27.13
CA ASP A 135 -16.13 31.64 -28.56
C ASP A 135 -15.21 32.69 -29.24
N VAL A 136 -14.01 32.25 -29.66
CA VAL A 136 -13.02 33.05 -30.41
C VAL A 136 -12.87 32.50 -31.84
N ARG A 137 -12.83 33.36 -32.86
CA ARG A 137 -12.59 32.99 -34.28
C ARG A 137 -11.93 34.14 -35.06
N ASP A 138 -11.21 33.79 -36.12
CA ASP A 138 -10.68 34.69 -37.17
C ASP A 138 -11.19 34.28 -38.57
N HIS A 139 -11.37 35.27 -39.46
CA HIS A 139 -11.72 35.05 -40.87
C HIS A 139 -11.14 36.09 -41.83
N ARG A 140 -10.01 35.78 -42.49
CA ARG A 140 -9.51 36.58 -43.62
C ARG A 140 -10.48 36.60 -44.81
N ARG A 141 -10.97 37.79 -45.19
CA ARG A 141 -11.46 38.05 -46.56
C ARG A 141 -10.29 38.35 -47.50
N ARG A 142 -10.33 37.86 -48.75
CA ARG A 142 -9.29 38.11 -49.76
C ARG A 142 -9.36 39.54 -50.33
N ARG A 143 -8.18 40.05 -50.71
CA ARG A 143 -7.84 41.35 -51.36
C ARG A 143 -7.71 42.58 -50.45
N ASN A 144 -6.44 42.97 -50.26
CA ASN A 144 -5.93 44.35 -50.18
C ASN A 144 -6.38 45.25 -49.01
N GLN A 145 -6.79 44.70 -47.87
CA GLN A 145 -6.90 45.49 -46.63
C GLN A 145 -6.67 44.64 -45.38
N TRP A 146 -6.04 45.27 -44.38
CA TRP A 146 -5.71 44.75 -43.05
C TRP A 146 -4.72 43.57 -42.98
N THR A 147 -3.78 43.68 -42.04
CA THR A 147 -3.39 42.54 -41.19
C THR A 147 -3.81 42.95 -39.79
N GLY A 148 -4.53 42.08 -39.10
CA GLY A 148 -5.14 42.31 -37.79
C GLY A 148 -5.33 40.95 -37.11
N ILE A 149 -5.39 40.92 -35.78
CA ILE A 149 -5.77 39.71 -35.05
C ILE A 149 -7.24 39.85 -34.67
N GLU A 150 -8.10 38.97 -35.18
CA GLU A 150 -9.52 38.96 -34.85
C GLU A 150 -9.80 37.97 -33.71
N ILE A 151 -10.46 38.44 -32.64
CA ILE A 151 -10.68 37.71 -31.37
C ILE A 151 -12.11 37.98 -30.90
N LEU A 152 -13.09 37.71 -31.77
CA LEU A 152 -14.50 38.12 -31.60
C LEU A 152 -15.20 37.32 -30.47
N ARG A 153 -14.83 37.64 -29.23
CA ARG A 153 -15.24 37.09 -27.91
C ARG A 153 -14.20 36.24 -27.16
N GLY A 154 -13.06 36.87 -26.89
CA GLY A 154 -12.53 36.90 -25.51
C GLY A 154 -11.29 36.06 -25.18
N GLY A 155 -10.57 36.48 -24.14
CA GLY A 155 -9.49 35.69 -23.55
C GLY A 155 -8.31 35.34 -24.46
N LEU A 156 -7.78 36.26 -25.27
CA LEU A 156 -6.43 36.07 -25.85
C LEU A 156 -5.36 36.67 -24.97
N VAL A 157 -4.65 35.80 -24.26
CA VAL A 157 -3.81 36.15 -23.13
C VAL A 157 -3.04 34.81 -22.66
N VAL A 158 -2.28 34.65 -21.53
CA VAL A 158 -0.76 34.46 -21.41
C VAL A 158 -0.13 34.66 -19.96
N TRP A 159 0.35 33.71 -19.10
CA TRP A 159 1.18 33.98 -17.84
C TRP A 159 2.09 32.75 -17.29
N ALA A 160 3.17 32.95 -16.43
CA ALA A 160 4.60 32.40 -16.35
C ALA A 160 5.33 31.82 -15.04
N TRP A 161 6.70 31.65 -15.09
CA TRP A 161 7.83 31.72 -14.05
C TRP A 161 9.28 31.57 -14.72
N ASP A 162 10.54 31.95 -14.33
CA ASP A 162 11.27 32.81 -13.30
C ASP A 162 12.78 33.20 -13.71
N PHE A 163 13.86 33.00 -12.89
CA PHE A 163 15.17 33.76 -12.91
C PHE A 163 16.55 33.00 -12.85
N HIS A 164 17.65 33.68 -13.24
CA HIS A 164 19.04 33.44 -12.76
C HIS A 164 19.98 34.65 -12.95
N VAL A 165 20.84 34.97 -11.96
CA VAL A 165 21.84 36.06 -12.00
C VAL A 165 23.22 35.59 -11.53
N GLY A 166 24.26 35.88 -12.32
CA GLY A 166 25.67 35.87 -11.89
C GLY A 166 26.46 34.62 -12.31
N GLY A 167 27.19 34.69 -13.43
CA GLY A 167 28.10 33.60 -13.82
C GLY A 167 28.69 33.67 -15.25
N LEU A 168 29.70 34.52 -15.45
CA LEU A 168 30.63 34.53 -16.60
C LEU A 168 30.09 34.95 -18.00
N LYS A 169 31.04 35.20 -18.91
CA LYS A 169 30.95 35.93 -20.19
C LYS A 169 30.63 34.97 -21.38
N PHE A 170 30.29 35.36 -22.62
CA PHE A 170 30.98 36.30 -23.52
C PHE A 170 30.10 37.01 -24.58
N GLU A 171 30.28 38.33 -24.65
CA GLU A 171 30.61 39.19 -25.80
C GLU A 171 29.81 39.18 -27.14
N THR A 172 29.57 40.40 -27.64
CA THR A 172 28.88 40.80 -28.87
C THR A 172 29.90 41.24 -29.94
N PRO A 173 29.61 41.28 -31.28
CA PRO A 173 28.74 42.32 -31.88
C PRO A 173 28.04 42.01 -33.24
N CYS A 174 27.31 43.03 -33.76
CA CYS A 174 26.91 43.24 -35.18
C CYS A 174 25.82 42.33 -35.83
N GLN A 175 25.12 42.73 -36.92
CA GLN A 175 24.53 44.04 -37.30
C GLN A 175 23.47 43.88 -38.44
N ARG A 176 22.46 44.78 -38.51
CA ARG A 176 21.52 45.04 -39.67
C ARG A 176 20.50 43.92 -40.04
N LYS A 177 19.18 44.22 -40.09
CA LYS A 177 18.27 44.53 -41.24
C LYS A 177 17.98 43.32 -42.17
N GLN A 178 16.77 43.04 -42.70
CA GLN A 178 15.46 43.74 -42.68
C GLN A 178 14.32 42.72 -42.94
N GLY A 179 13.10 42.92 -42.42
CA GLY A 179 11.94 42.03 -42.68
C GLY A 179 10.70 42.40 -41.84
N VAL A 180 9.49 42.32 -42.42
CA VAL A 180 8.23 42.87 -41.86
C VAL A 180 7.31 41.74 -41.36
N CYS A 181 6.43 41.87 -40.35
CA CYS A 181 6.48 42.49 -39.01
C CYS A 181 5.08 42.39 -38.34
N LEU A 182 4.75 41.23 -37.76
CA LEU A 182 4.11 41.21 -36.44
C LEU A 182 5.26 41.00 -35.47
N LEU A 183 5.77 42.09 -34.88
CA LEU A 183 6.89 42.02 -33.96
C LEU A 183 6.33 41.94 -32.54
N ALA A 184 6.48 40.78 -31.89
CA ALA A 184 6.73 40.74 -30.46
C ALA A 184 8.24 40.83 -30.22
N ARG A 185 8.86 42.00 -30.50
CA ARG A 185 10.32 42.16 -30.44
C ARG A 185 10.85 42.38 -29.01
N ALA A 186 10.51 41.48 -28.10
CA ALA A 186 11.02 41.46 -26.74
C ALA A 186 12.55 41.23 -26.76
N ARG A 187 13.33 42.31 -26.72
CA ARG A 187 14.78 42.26 -26.56
C ARG A 187 15.11 42.12 -25.08
N ARG A 188 15.49 40.90 -24.67
CA ARG A 188 15.87 40.53 -23.29
C ARG A 188 14.68 40.47 -22.30
N THR A 189 13.76 39.55 -22.55
CA THR A 189 12.85 39.00 -21.51
C THR A 189 13.01 37.48 -21.48
N GLY A 190 12.78 36.87 -20.31
CA GLY A 190 12.80 35.42 -20.08
C GLY A 190 11.41 34.94 -19.71
N LEU A 191 10.46 35.13 -20.63
CA LEU A 191 9.02 34.97 -20.46
C LEU A 191 8.44 34.51 -21.81
N ALA A 192 7.45 33.60 -21.79
CA ALA A 192 6.68 33.10 -22.93
C ALA A 192 5.63 34.08 -23.45
N TYR A 193 4.90 33.66 -24.48
CA TYR A 193 4.23 34.59 -25.41
C TYR A 193 2.74 34.34 -25.71
N LEU A 194 2.19 33.14 -25.48
CA LEU A 194 0.74 32.87 -25.48
C LEU A 194 0.38 31.79 -24.44
N HIS A 195 -0.67 31.94 -23.62
CA HIS A 195 -1.10 30.93 -22.61
C HIS A 195 -2.60 31.05 -22.28
N VAL A 196 -3.40 30.22 -22.95
CA VAL A 196 -4.87 30.15 -22.80
C VAL A 196 -5.22 29.25 -21.62
N VAL A 197 -5.96 29.75 -20.62
CA VAL A 197 -6.36 28.99 -19.42
C VAL A 197 -7.88 28.86 -19.32
N ARG A 198 -8.37 27.64 -19.04
CA ARG A 198 -9.79 27.28 -18.79
C ARG A 198 -10.81 27.90 -19.76
N SER A 199 -10.45 28.03 -21.04
CA SER A 199 -11.27 28.68 -22.06
C SER A 199 -11.88 27.68 -23.06
N ASP A 200 -12.99 28.04 -23.70
CA ASP A 200 -13.70 27.20 -24.67
C ASP A 200 -13.78 27.87 -26.06
N LYS A 201 -13.58 27.08 -27.12
CA LYS A 201 -13.59 27.50 -28.53
C LYS A 201 -12.60 28.62 -28.82
N THR A 202 -11.37 28.52 -28.32
CA THR A 202 -10.33 29.51 -28.59
C THR A 202 -9.83 29.42 -30.03
N SER A 203 -9.40 30.52 -30.64
CA SER A 203 -8.83 30.54 -32.00
C SER A 203 -7.67 31.52 -32.06
N ILE A 204 -6.50 31.02 -32.46
CA ILE A 204 -5.23 31.73 -32.51
C ILE A 204 -4.75 31.71 -33.97
N CYS A 205 -4.76 32.86 -34.64
CA CYS A 205 -4.59 32.90 -36.10
C CYS A 205 -3.61 33.99 -36.54
N ASP A 206 -2.76 33.67 -37.53
CA ASP A 206 -1.77 34.57 -38.14
C ASP A 206 -0.76 35.20 -37.15
N VAL A 207 -0.64 34.66 -35.94
CA VAL A 207 0.21 35.19 -34.87
C VAL A 207 1.69 34.89 -35.15
N THR A 208 2.55 35.90 -34.99
CA THR A 208 4.01 35.72 -35.01
C THR A 208 4.59 35.94 -33.61
N ILE A 209 5.27 34.91 -33.09
CA ILE A 209 5.89 34.87 -31.77
C ILE A 209 7.41 34.83 -31.93
N TYR A 210 8.12 35.74 -31.24
CA TYR A 210 9.58 35.81 -31.25
C TYR A 210 10.14 35.86 -29.82
N GLY A 211 10.65 34.72 -29.36
CA GLY A 211 11.42 34.59 -28.15
C GLY A 211 12.93 34.71 -28.37
N ASN A 212 13.68 34.69 -27.27
CA ASN A 212 15.12 34.51 -27.34
C ASN A 212 15.42 33.01 -27.52
N PHE A 213 15.77 32.60 -28.75
CA PHE A 213 16.17 31.23 -29.12
C PHE A 213 17.33 30.64 -28.27
N ASN A 214 17.99 31.43 -27.41
CA ASN A 214 19.02 30.98 -26.48
C ASN A 214 18.64 31.11 -24.98
N SER A 215 17.37 31.36 -24.65
CA SER A 215 16.87 31.45 -23.25
C SER A 215 15.80 30.38 -22.98
N PRO A 216 15.80 29.72 -21.82
CA PRO A 216 14.72 28.84 -21.39
C PRO A 216 13.48 29.65 -20.98
N ASN A 217 12.39 28.95 -20.64
CA ASN A 217 11.15 29.47 -20.07
C ASN A 217 10.52 30.60 -20.90
N ASN A 218 10.52 30.45 -22.23
CA ASN A 218 9.97 31.45 -23.16
C ASN A 218 9.12 30.82 -24.27
N ASP A 219 8.30 29.88 -23.83
CA ASP A 219 7.35 29.04 -24.54
C ASP A 219 6.51 29.83 -25.58
N GLY A 220 6.01 29.12 -26.59
CA GLY A 220 5.27 29.75 -27.69
C GLY A 220 3.80 29.95 -27.37
N ILE A 221 3.02 28.88 -27.47
CA ILE A 221 1.58 28.84 -27.21
C ILE A 221 1.27 27.73 -26.20
N ASP A 222 1.00 28.11 -24.97
CA ASP A 222 0.49 27.23 -23.93
C ASP A 222 -1.05 27.15 -24.01
N ILE A 223 -1.61 25.96 -23.82
CA ILE A 223 -3.05 25.69 -23.72
C ILE A 223 -3.29 24.84 -22.47
N GLU A 224 -3.90 25.43 -21.44
CA GLU A 224 -4.16 24.81 -20.14
C GLU A 224 -5.66 24.71 -19.85
N ASP A 225 -6.14 23.51 -19.52
CA ASP A 225 -7.55 23.20 -19.18
C ASP A 225 -8.59 23.69 -20.23
N SER A 226 -8.14 23.96 -21.47
CA SER A 226 -8.90 24.71 -22.48
C SER A 226 -9.32 23.84 -23.65
N ASN A 227 -10.53 24.07 -24.18
CA ASN A 227 -11.24 23.14 -25.04
C ASN A 227 -11.62 23.76 -26.39
N ASN A 228 -11.86 22.93 -27.41
CA ASN A 228 -12.29 23.32 -28.76
C ASN A 228 -11.36 24.34 -29.45
N THR A 229 -10.06 24.29 -29.17
CA THR A 229 -9.09 25.31 -29.61
C THR A 229 -8.58 25.12 -31.04
N VAL A 230 -8.49 26.19 -31.81
CA VAL A 230 -7.86 26.26 -33.12
C VAL A 230 -6.59 27.11 -33.08
N ILE A 231 -5.50 26.63 -33.67
CA ILE A 231 -4.26 27.39 -33.92
C ILE A 231 -3.99 27.31 -35.43
N THR A 232 -3.80 28.42 -36.14
CA THR A 232 -3.55 28.34 -37.59
C THR A 232 -2.70 29.46 -38.16
N ARG A 233 -1.83 29.13 -39.12
CA ARG A 233 -0.92 30.08 -39.82
C ARG A 233 0.03 30.84 -38.90
N CYS A 234 0.36 30.28 -37.74
CA CYS A 234 1.24 30.92 -36.76
C CYS A 234 2.73 30.70 -37.11
N ASN A 235 3.57 31.67 -36.76
CA ASN A 235 5.03 31.60 -36.90
C ASN A 235 5.67 31.75 -35.52
N ILE A 236 6.24 30.68 -34.99
CA ILE A 236 6.71 30.60 -33.60
C ILE A 236 8.22 30.36 -33.60
N ASN A 237 8.99 31.25 -32.98
CA ASN A 237 10.45 31.15 -32.90
C ASN A 237 10.90 31.43 -31.45
N THR A 238 11.02 30.39 -30.64
CA THR A 238 11.24 30.46 -29.18
C THR A 238 12.56 29.79 -28.76
N GLY A 239 12.95 29.90 -27.50
CA GLY A 239 13.97 29.06 -26.88
C GLY A 239 13.39 27.81 -26.23
N ASP A 240 12.15 27.87 -25.72
CA ASP A 240 11.46 26.74 -25.10
C ASP A 240 10.22 26.23 -25.87
N ASP A 241 9.46 25.30 -25.28
CA ASP A 241 8.38 24.53 -25.93
C ASP A 241 7.41 25.44 -26.74
N ALA A 242 7.21 25.15 -28.03
CA ALA A 242 6.60 26.12 -28.95
C ALA A 242 5.07 26.06 -29.05
N ILE A 243 4.47 24.87 -28.92
CA ILE A 243 3.05 24.70 -28.64
C ILE A 243 2.96 23.67 -27.51
N CYS A 244 2.51 24.06 -26.32
CA CYS A 244 2.55 23.25 -25.11
C CYS A 244 1.13 23.06 -24.54
N LEU A 245 0.75 21.82 -24.26
CA LEU A 245 -0.57 21.48 -23.73
C LEU A 245 -0.44 20.99 -22.29
N LYS A 246 -1.23 21.61 -21.41
CA LYS A 246 -1.22 21.47 -19.95
C LYS A 246 -2.64 21.12 -19.48
N SER A 247 -2.78 20.45 -18.35
CA SER A 247 -4.09 20.01 -17.84
C SER A 247 -4.02 19.94 -16.31
N SER A 248 -4.06 21.11 -15.68
CA SER A 248 -3.84 21.30 -14.25
C SER A 248 -5.10 21.01 -13.42
N ASN A 249 -6.27 21.42 -13.92
CA ASN A 249 -7.55 21.36 -13.19
C ASN A 249 -8.67 20.68 -13.99
N GLY A 250 -8.49 20.44 -15.30
CA GLY A 250 -9.50 19.78 -16.13
C GLY A 250 -8.96 19.19 -17.44
N PRO A 251 -9.76 18.36 -18.12
CA PRO A 251 -9.36 17.73 -19.37
C PRO A 251 -9.37 18.71 -20.56
N VAL A 252 -8.60 18.36 -21.59
CA VAL A 252 -8.35 19.17 -22.79
C VAL A 252 -8.79 18.40 -24.03
N TYR A 253 -9.82 18.90 -24.71
CA TYR A 253 -10.46 18.24 -25.85
C TYR A 253 -10.51 19.12 -27.10
N ASN A 254 -10.49 18.48 -28.27
CA ASN A 254 -10.79 19.09 -29.57
C ASN A 254 -9.83 20.24 -29.96
N LEU A 255 -8.52 20.02 -29.90
CA LEU A 255 -7.52 20.98 -30.40
C LEU A 255 -7.14 20.71 -31.86
N THR A 256 -7.08 21.75 -32.69
CA THR A 256 -6.63 21.67 -34.09
C THR A 256 -5.56 22.72 -34.37
N ALA A 257 -4.37 22.31 -34.83
CA ALA A 257 -3.27 23.20 -35.21
C ALA A 257 -2.89 23.01 -36.69
N THR A 258 -2.97 24.05 -37.53
CA THR A 258 -2.68 23.95 -38.98
C THR A 258 -1.76 25.03 -39.54
N ASP A 259 -1.06 24.74 -40.64
CA ASP A 259 -0.34 25.73 -41.45
C ASP A 259 0.78 26.50 -40.70
N CYS A 260 1.27 25.94 -39.58
CA CYS A 260 2.19 26.62 -38.68
C CYS A 260 3.66 26.43 -39.08
N TRP A 261 4.48 27.45 -38.83
CA TRP A 261 5.94 27.37 -38.91
C TRP A 261 6.54 27.52 -37.51
N ILE A 262 7.42 26.60 -37.11
CA ILE A 262 7.91 26.48 -35.73
C ILE A 262 9.44 26.31 -35.70
N ARG A 263 10.09 27.04 -34.78
CA ARG A 263 11.50 26.91 -34.41
C ARG A 263 11.67 27.08 -32.89
N THR A 264 12.44 26.20 -32.25
CA THR A 264 12.59 26.17 -30.77
C THR A 264 13.87 25.43 -30.33
N LYS A 265 14.41 25.69 -29.14
CA LYS A 265 15.44 24.83 -28.51
C LYS A 265 14.88 23.80 -27.52
N SER A 266 13.57 23.61 -27.50
CA SER A 266 12.91 22.52 -26.78
C SER A 266 12.00 21.76 -27.76
N SER A 267 10.75 21.45 -27.39
CA SER A 267 9.80 20.70 -28.23
C SER A 267 8.96 21.61 -29.11
N ALA A 268 8.78 21.27 -30.39
CA ALA A 268 7.94 22.07 -31.27
C ALA A 268 6.44 21.90 -30.95
N ILE A 269 6.01 20.68 -30.61
CA ILE A 269 4.72 20.39 -29.98
C ILE A 269 4.97 19.54 -28.72
N LYS A 270 4.45 19.96 -27.58
CA LYS A 270 4.62 19.35 -26.26
C LYS A 270 3.28 18.99 -25.62
N LEU A 271 3.18 17.78 -25.09
CA LEU A 271 2.14 17.37 -24.14
C LEU A 271 2.79 16.83 -22.86
N GLY A 272 2.10 16.90 -21.72
CA GLY A 272 2.51 16.20 -20.49
C GLY A 272 3.50 16.96 -19.59
N SER A 273 3.54 18.29 -19.65
CA SER A 273 4.15 19.12 -18.60
C SER A 273 3.02 19.66 -17.74
N ALA A 274 3.00 19.41 -16.42
CA ALA A 274 1.89 19.82 -15.55
C ALA A 274 0.55 19.30 -16.10
N SER A 275 0.41 17.98 -16.11
CA SER A 275 -0.71 17.31 -16.78
C SER A 275 -1.25 16.14 -15.97
N PHE A 276 -2.42 16.38 -15.37
CA PHE A 276 -3.08 15.50 -14.40
C PHE A 276 -4.43 14.95 -14.92
N TYR A 277 -4.93 15.44 -16.06
CA TYR A 277 -6.24 15.12 -16.64
C TYR A 277 -6.13 14.71 -18.11
N THR A 278 -7.22 14.20 -18.69
CA THR A 278 -7.22 13.54 -20.01
C THR A 278 -7.12 14.53 -21.19
N PHE A 279 -6.32 14.18 -22.21
CA PHE A 279 -6.25 14.84 -23.51
C PHE A 279 -6.93 13.97 -24.59
N LYS A 280 -7.78 14.55 -25.45
CA LYS A 280 -8.50 13.79 -26.50
C LYS A 280 -8.83 14.56 -27.78
N ASN A 281 -8.82 13.84 -28.91
CA ASN A 281 -9.29 14.29 -30.23
C ASN A 281 -8.53 15.51 -30.78
N PHE A 282 -7.23 15.36 -31.05
CA PHE A 282 -6.38 16.44 -31.57
C PHE A 282 -5.93 16.23 -33.03
N LEU A 283 -5.79 17.33 -33.77
CA LEU A 283 -5.27 17.36 -35.15
C LEU A 283 -4.12 18.35 -35.27
N PHE A 284 -2.99 17.92 -35.83
CA PHE A 284 -1.83 18.74 -36.16
C PHE A 284 -1.49 18.54 -37.64
N ASP A 285 -1.80 19.51 -38.52
CA ASP A 285 -1.69 19.35 -39.97
C ASP A 285 -0.85 20.45 -40.66
N ASN A 286 -0.12 20.09 -41.73
CA ASN A 286 0.63 21.04 -42.56
C ASN A 286 1.60 21.93 -41.77
N ILE A 287 2.35 21.35 -40.82
CA ILE A 287 3.26 22.07 -39.93
C ILE A 287 4.71 21.92 -40.40
N THR A 288 5.46 23.03 -40.45
CA THR A 288 6.91 23.05 -40.72
C THR A 288 7.68 23.33 -39.43
N ILE A 289 8.35 22.31 -38.89
CA ILE A 289 9.22 22.38 -37.73
C ILE A 289 10.68 22.43 -38.20
N VAL A 290 11.43 23.46 -37.84
CA VAL A 290 12.86 23.58 -38.17
C VAL A 290 13.71 23.84 -36.94
N GLU A 291 14.97 23.41 -36.99
CA GLU A 291 15.99 23.76 -35.99
C GLU A 291 15.59 23.42 -34.54
N SER A 292 14.86 22.33 -34.35
CA SER A 292 14.24 21.95 -33.06
C SER A 292 15.11 20.98 -32.23
N HIS A 293 14.94 20.96 -30.91
CA HIS A 293 15.50 19.88 -30.06
C HIS A 293 14.64 18.62 -30.05
N ARG A 294 13.31 18.74 -30.17
CA ARG A 294 12.34 17.62 -30.24
C ARG A 294 11.16 18.03 -31.13
N GLY A 295 10.82 17.23 -32.14
CA GLY A 295 9.71 17.59 -33.05
C GLY A 295 8.36 17.50 -32.33
N LEU A 296 7.84 16.28 -32.21
CA LEU A 296 6.60 15.97 -31.51
C LEU A 296 6.94 15.29 -30.17
N ALA A 297 6.55 15.85 -29.03
CA ALA A 297 6.95 15.37 -27.70
C ALA A 297 5.74 15.13 -26.77
N LEU A 298 5.25 13.89 -26.74
CA LEU A 298 4.20 13.43 -25.83
C LEU A 298 4.87 12.81 -24.60
N GLN A 299 4.75 13.43 -23.42
CA GLN A 299 5.49 13.01 -22.22
C GLN A 299 4.58 12.96 -20.99
N ILE A 300 3.61 12.04 -20.95
CA ILE A 300 2.68 11.88 -19.82
C ILE A 300 3.43 11.22 -18.66
N ARG A 301 4.16 12.05 -17.88
CA ARG A 301 5.03 11.58 -16.79
C ARG A 301 4.54 11.94 -15.39
N ASP A 302 3.62 12.89 -15.29
CA ASP A 302 3.31 13.55 -14.01
C ASP A 302 2.19 12.81 -13.28
N GLY A 303 1.13 12.45 -14.02
CA GLY A 303 0.05 11.57 -13.55
C GLY A 303 -0.89 12.23 -12.54
N VAL A 304 -1.95 11.52 -12.15
CA VAL A 304 -2.95 12.06 -11.21
C VAL A 304 -2.40 12.02 -9.78
N TYR A 305 -2.17 13.21 -9.21
CA TYR A 305 -1.66 13.38 -7.85
C TYR A 305 -2.79 13.17 -6.83
N CYS A 306 -2.69 12.13 -6.01
CA CYS A 306 -3.68 11.79 -4.98
C CYS A 306 -3.11 12.04 -3.58
N GLU A 307 -3.00 13.29 -3.18
CA GLU A 307 -2.65 13.65 -1.80
C GLU A 307 -3.87 13.65 -0.85
N GLY A 308 -3.61 13.85 0.44
CA GLY A 308 -4.45 13.43 1.55
C GLY A 308 -5.75 14.22 1.83
N PRO A 309 -6.37 14.00 3.02
CA PRO A 309 -7.76 14.36 3.29
C PRO A 309 -7.98 15.88 3.41
N GLY A 310 -8.38 16.52 2.29
CA GLY A 310 -8.47 17.99 2.21
C GLY A 310 -9.46 18.59 1.21
N SER A 311 -10.34 17.83 0.55
CA SER A 311 -11.41 18.38 -0.29
C SER A 311 -12.74 17.64 -0.12
N LEU A 312 -13.86 18.32 -0.39
CA LEU A 312 -15.19 17.93 0.09
C LEU A 312 -16.05 17.18 -0.93
N LEU A 313 -16.89 16.29 -0.39
CA LEU A 313 -18.26 15.98 -0.84
C LEU A 313 -18.47 15.65 -2.34
N LEU A 314 -18.43 14.35 -2.67
CA LEU A 314 -19.36 13.76 -3.65
C LEU A 314 -19.50 12.24 -3.47
N HIS A 315 -20.28 11.83 -2.45
CA HIS A 315 -20.68 10.44 -2.24
C HIS A 315 -22.18 10.28 -2.56
N SER A 316 -22.52 10.03 -3.83
CA SER A 316 -23.80 9.45 -4.26
C SER A 316 -23.79 9.14 -5.78
N VAL A 317 -24.74 8.30 -6.22
CA VAL A 317 -24.96 7.84 -7.61
C VAL A 317 -23.85 6.94 -8.18
N LEU A 318 -23.98 5.65 -7.91
CA LEU A 318 -23.13 4.53 -8.38
C LEU A 318 -23.29 4.22 -9.89
N LEU A 319 -23.64 5.22 -10.70
CA LEU A 319 -23.83 5.11 -12.16
C LEU A 319 -22.88 6.01 -12.97
N ILE A 320 -22.20 6.97 -12.32
CA ILE A 320 -21.32 7.95 -12.98
C ILE A 320 -19.85 7.48 -12.99
N ALA A 321 -19.51 6.43 -12.22
CA ALA A 321 -18.14 5.95 -12.03
C ALA A 321 -17.37 5.68 -13.34
N ALA A 322 -18.01 5.07 -14.35
CA ALA A 322 -17.36 4.78 -15.63
C ALA A 322 -16.95 6.05 -16.41
N LEU A 323 -17.73 7.14 -16.30
CA LEU A 323 -17.42 8.42 -16.94
C LEU A 323 -16.43 9.27 -16.13
N VAL A 324 -16.43 9.14 -14.80
CA VAL A 324 -15.50 9.85 -13.91
C VAL A 324 -14.11 9.21 -13.94
N VAL A 325 -14.00 7.89 -14.09
CA VAL A 325 -12.69 7.22 -14.25
C VAL A 325 -11.96 7.73 -15.49
N ASP A 326 -12.64 7.88 -16.64
CA ASP A 326 -12.03 8.36 -17.89
C ASP A 326 -11.57 9.84 -17.82
N MET A 327 -12.13 10.64 -16.90
CA MET A 327 -11.70 12.01 -16.63
C MET A 327 -10.52 12.10 -15.66
N LEU A 328 -10.41 11.17 -14.70
CA LEU A 328 -9.45 11.19 -13.58
C LEU A 328 -8.21 10.29 -13.80
N THR A 329 -7.86 9.98 -15.05
CA THR A 329 -6.76 9.05 -15.39
C THR A 329 -5.55 9.68 -16.09
N GLY A 330 -5.58 10.97 -16.44
CA GLY A 330 -4.44 11.64 -17.09
C GLY A 330 -4.07 11.06 -18.46
N ASN A 331 -5.04 10.45 -19.16
CA ASN A 331 -4.79 9.68 -20.38
C ASN A 331 -4.65 10.56 -21.63
N VAL A 332 -4.02 10.01 -22.68
CA VAL A 332 -3.97 10.58 -24.02
C VAL A 332 -4.67 9.63 -24.98
N SER A 333 -5.57 10.16 -25.82
CA SER A 333 -6.26 9.38 -26.84
C SER A 333 -6.56 10.19 -28.10
N ASP A 334 -6.70 9.49 -29.23
CA ASP A 334 -7.25 9.99 -30.50
C ASP A 334 -6.52 11.25 -31.03
N MET A 335 -5.32 11.08 -31.62
CA MET A 335 -4.55 12.20 -32.17
C MET A 335 -4.00 11.91 -33.56
N ILE A 336 -4.06 12.91 -34.44
CA ILE A 336 -3.56 12.86 -35.82
C ILE A 336 -2.48 13.92 -36.03
N PHE A 337 -1.34 13.49 -36.55
CA PHE A 337 -0.21 14.32 -36.97
C PHE A 337 0.02 14.09 -38.47
N SER A 338 -0.37 15.04 -39.31
CA SER A 338 -0.40 14.89 -40.77
C SER A 338 0.40 15.96 -41.51
N ASN A 339 1.03 15.56 -42.63
CA ASN A 339 1.71 16.47 -43.56
C ASN A 339 2.78 17.36 -42.90
N ILE A 340 3.52 16.82 -41.92
CA ILE A 340 4.51 17.57 -41.13
C ILE A 340 5.92 17.42 -41.72
N ASN A 341 6.66 18.52 -41.82
CA ASN A 341 8.08 18.53 -42.16
C ASN A 341 8.90 18.90 -40.91
N ILE A 342 9.88 18.08 -40.52
CA ILE A 342 10.61 18.19 -39.25
C ILE A 342 12.13 18.27 -39.49
N SER A 343 12.81 19.21 -38.83
CA SER A 343 14.27 19.17 -38.66
C SER A 343 14.65 19.34 -37.19
N THR A 344 15.30 18.31 -36.64
CA THR A 344 15.72 18.25 -35.23
C THR A 344 17.21 17.95 -35.06
N ARG A 345 17.87 18.65 -34.14
CA ARG A 345 19.30 18.51 -33.85
C ARG A 345 19.65 19.01 -32.45
N TYR A 346 20.80 18.58 -31.94
CA TYR A 346 21.35 19.07 -30.67
C TYR A 346 22.02 20.44 -30.85
N TYR A 347 21.75 21.38 -29.92
CA TYR A 347 22.44 22.68 -29.86
C TYR A 347 23.26 22.92 -28.58
N HIS A 348 23.01 22.22 -27.47
CA HIS A 348 23.78 22.38 -26.22
C HIS A 348 23.68 21.16 -25.30
N PRO A 349 24.73 20.81 -24.52
CA PRO A 349 24.68 19.75 -23.51
C PRO A 349 23.87 20.09 -22.23
N SER A 350 23.15 21.22 -22.20
CA SER A 350 22.51 21.77 -20.98
C SER A 350 20.99 21.97 -21.11
N TRP A 351 20.33 21.26 -22.03
CA TRP A 351 18.91 21.50 -22.35
C TRP A 351 18.09 20.23 -22.52
N TRP A 352 16.79 20.38 -22.37
CA TRP A 352 15.78 19.32 -22.36
C TRP A 352 15.42 18.85 -23.79
N GLY A 353 16.27 18.03 -24.43
CA GLY A 353 15.92 17.35 -25.69
C GLY A 353 17.11 16.65 -26.37
N ARG A 354 16.85 15.64 -27.21
CA ARG A 354 17.88 14.74 -27.77
C ARG A 354 17.70 14.49 -29.28
N ALA A 355 17.25 15.51 -30.00
CA ALA A 355 17.09 15.56 -31.44
C ALA A 355 16.09 14.56 -32.05
N GLU A 356 15.21 13.95 -31.26
CA GLU A 356 14.17 13.05 -31.75
C GLU A 356 13.12 13.81 -32.59
N PRO A 357 12.75 13.34 -33.78
CA PRO A 357 11.66 13.95 -34.55
C PRO A 357 10.30 13.65 -33.90
N ILE A 358 10.15 12.48 -33.27
CA ILE A 358 8.96 12.06 -32.52
C ILE A 358 9.41 11.35 -31.24
N TYR A 359 8.84 11.77 -30.10
CA TYR A 359 9.13 11.28 -28.76
C TYR A 359 7.81 11.05 -28.01
N VAL A 360 7.54 9.82 -27.59
CA VAL A 360 6.32 9.43 -26.87
C VAL A 360 6.69 8.63 -25.62
N THR A 361 6.18 9.00 -24.45
CA THR A 361 6.37 8.21 -23.23
C THR A 361 5.29 8.42 -22.17
N THR A 362 5.04 7.34 -21.41
CA THR A 362 4.22 7.31 -20.18
C THR A 362 5.04 7.01 -18.91
N CYS A 363 6.38 6.94 -19.02
CA CYS A 363 7.23 6.64 -17.87
C CYS A 363 7.10 7.75 -16.81
N PRO A 364 6.75 7.42 -15.55
CA PRO A 364 6.64 8.40 -14.47
C PRO A 364 7.89 9.27 -14.31
N ARG A 365 7.69 10.53 -13.88
CA ARG A 365 8.76 11.50 -13.61
C ARG A 365 9.63 11.07 -12.43
N ASP A 366 8.98 10.59 -11.38
CA ASP A 366 9.56 10.05 -10.16
C ASP A 366 8.63 8.97 -9.56
N ALA A 367 8.90 8.53 -8.32
CA ALA A 367 8.17 7.44 -7.67
C ALA A 367 6.80 7.82 -7.08
N SER A 368 6.44 9.10 -7.04
CA SER A 368 5.11 9.58 -6.60
C SER A 368 4.12 9.69 -7.76
N SER A 369 4.61 9.97 -8.97
CA SER A 369 3.83 10.04 -10.21
C SER A 369 3.21 8.69 -10.59
N LYS A 370 1.91 8.68 -10.88
CA LYS A 370 1.23 7.53 -11.51
C LYS A 370 1.50 7.53 -13.03
N ALA A 371 1.62 6.34 -13.61
CA ALA A 371 1.64 6.20 -15.07
C ALA A 371 0.24 6.48 -15.65
N GLY A 372 0.16 7.33 -16.67
CA GLY A 372 -1.01 7.44 -17.55
C GLY A 372 -0.85 6.53 -18.78
N SER A 373 -1.86 6.41 -19.62
CA SER A 373 -1.78 5.71 -20.91
C SER A 373 -1.81 6.66 -22.11
N ILE A 374 -1.24 6.22 -23.23
CA ILE A 374 -1.27 6.94 -24.51
C ILE A 374 -1.81 5.97 -25.56
N SER A 375 -2.86 6.39 -26.28
CA SER A 375 -3.59 5.52 -27.22
C SER A 375 -3.95 6.21 -28.53
N ASN A 376 -4.21 5.41 -29.57
CA ASN A 376 -4.82 5.83 -30.85
C ASN A 376 -4.11 7.04 -31.51
N LEU A 377 -2.81 6.91 -31.76
CA LEU A 377 -2.02 7.95 -32.43
C LEU A 377 -1.79 7.60 -33.91
N LEU A 378 -2.03 8.56 -34.80
CA LEU A 378 -1.73 8.47 -36.23
C LEU A 378 -0.70 9.51 -36.64
N PHE A 379 0.45 9.06 -37.14
CA PHE A 379 1.48 9.87 -37.78
C PHE A 379 1.47 9.55 -39.28
N VAL A 380 1.21 10.54 -40.15
CA VAL A 380 1.02 10.32 -41.59
C VAL A 380 1.61 11.42 -42.46
N ASN A 381 2.20 11.07 -43.60
CA ASN A 381 2.83 12.01 -44.55
C ASN A 381 3.94 12.87 -43.89
N ILE A 382 4.72 12.32 -42.95
CA ILE A 382 5.74 13.07 -42.21
C ILE A 382 7.13 12.87 -42.84
N THR A 383 7.79 13.98 -43.19
CA THR A 383 9.21 14.00 -43.56
C THR A 383 10.03 14.55 -42.40
N ALA A 384 11.14 13.90 -42.04
CA ALA A 384 12.01 14.36 -40.97
C ALA A 384 13.50 14.28 -41.33
N THR A 385 14.30 15.21 -40.82
CA THR A 385 15.77 15.15 -40.81
C THR A 385 16.30 15.33 -39.40
N SER A 386 16.88 14.29 -38.79
CA SER A 386 17.19 14.23 -37.36
C SER A 386 18.57 13.64 -37.01
N GLU A 387 19.14 13.98 -35.85
CA GLU A 387 20.33 13.26 -35.31
C GLU A 387 19.98 11.93 -34.63
N ASN A 388 18.72 11.74 -34.24
CA ASN A 388 18.26 10.63 -33.42
C ASN A 388 16.98 9.99 -34.00
N GLY A 389 16.71 8.76 -33.57
CA GLY A 389 15.54 7.95 -33.92
C GLY A 389 14.23 8.48 -33.33
N ILE A 390 13.14 7.81 -33.69
CA ILE A 390 11.85 7.96 -33.01
C ILE A 390 11.90 7.16 -31.70
N PHE A 391 11.44 7.75 -30.60
CA PHE A 391 11.50 7.13 -29.27
C PHE A 391 10.09 6.93 -28.71
N LEU A 392 9.73 5.69 -28.37
CA LEU A 392 8.42 5.27 -27.90
C LEU A 392 8.58 4.39 -26.64
N SER A 393 8.33 4.92 -25.45
CA SER A 393 8.59 4.22 -24.18
C SER A 393 7.39 4.24 -23.23
N GLY A 394 6.64 3.14 -23.20
CA GLY A 394 5.58 2.91 -22.23
C GLY A 394 6.11 2.51 -20.85
N SER A 395 5.21 2.14 -19.94
CA SER A 395 5.57 1.56 -18.64
C SER A 395 4.60 0.45 -18.23
N GLY A 396 4.96 -0.36 -17.24
CA GLY A 396 4.13 -1.49 -16.78
C GLY A 396 2.75 -1.10 -16.23
N GLY A 397 2.56 0.17 -15.83
CA GLY A 397 1.26 0.72 -15.41
C GLY A 397 0.59 1.62 -16.46
N GLY A 398 1.20 1.82 -17.63
CA GLY A 398 0.74 2.78 -18.64
C GLY A 398 1.29 2.43 -20.01
N VAL A 399 0.54 1.67 -20.79
CA VAL A 399 0.96 1.13 -22.10
C VAL A 399 0.78 2.18 -23.21
N LEU A 400 1.65 2.15 -24.22
CA LEU A 400 1.43 2.84 -25.50
C LEU A 400 0.60 1.93 -26.42
N SER A 401 -0.57 2.33 -26.89
CA SER A 401 -1.48 1.43 -27.64
C SER A 401 -1.98 2.03 -28.96
N ASN A 402 -2.12 1.21 -30.00
CA ASN A 402 -2.67 1.63 -31.31
C ASN A 402 -1.91 2.81 -31.94
N LEU A 403 -0.58 2.73 -32.01
CA LEU A 403 0.27 3.73 -32.68
C LEU A 403 0.46 3.36 -34.16
N LYS A 404 0.22 4.31 -35.07
CA LYS A 404 0.35 4.11 -36.52
C LYS A 404 1.28 5.13 -37.16
N PHE A 405 2.21 4.67 -37.99
CA PHE A 405 3.17 5.48 -38.74
C PHE A 405 3.08 5.13 -40.23
N LEU A 406 2.50 6.02 -41.04
CA LEU A 406 2.14 5.75 -42.44
C LEU A 406 2.80 6.76 -43.39
N ASN A 407 3.41 6.31 -44.49
CA ASN A 407 4.02 7.17 -45.53
C ASN A 407 4.96 8.25 -44.94
N MET A 408 6.14 7.84 -44.48
CA MET A 408 7.10 8.73 -43.82
C MET A 408 8.50 8.64 -44.42
N ASN A 409 9.27 9.72 -44.31
CA ASN A 409 10.63 9.80 -44.87
C ASN A 409 11.61 10.36 -43.83
N LEU A 410 12.33 9.47 -43.15
CA LEU A 410 13.25 9.79 -42.07
C LEU A 410 14.70 9.79 -42.59
N THR A 411 15.32 10.97 -42.63
CA THR A 411 16.70 11.17 -43.08
C THR A 411 17.61 11.48 -41.89
N TYR A 412 18.31 10.47 -41.38
CA TYR A 412 19.26 10.64 -40.29
C TYR A 412 20.49 11.41 -40.76
N LYS A 413 20.80 12.50 -40.06
CA LYS A 413 21.93 13.39 -40.32
C LYS A 413 22.53 13.82 -39.01
N ARG A 414 23.82 13.55 -38.80
CA ARG A 414 24.55 14.00 -37.62
C ARG A 414 25.13 15.39 -37.87
N TRP A 415 24.89 16.34 -36.96
CA TRP A 415 25.50 17.67 -36.97
C TRP A 415 26.49 17.86 -35.81
N THR A 416 26.40 17.04 -34.76
CA THR A 416 27.28 17.08 -33.59
C THR A 416 28.53 16.20 -33.72
N LYS A 417 29.62 16.66 -33.10
CA LYS A 417 30.90 15.95 -33.03
C LYS A 417 31.09 15.12 -31.75
N PHE A 418 30.01 14.78 -31.04
CA PHE A 418 30.11 13.91 -29.86
C PHE A 418 30.64 12.52 -30.27
N PRO A 419 31.73 12.01 -29.68
CA PRO A 419 32.27 10.70 -30.02
C PRO A 419 31.41 9.56 -29.47
N ASP A 420 31.50 8.40 -30.14
CA ASP A 420 30.89 7.11 -29.80
C ASP A 420 29.39 7.06 -29.48
N GLY A 421 28.57 6.94 -30.53
CA GLY A 421 27.16 6.55 -30.43
C GLY A 421 26.21 7.71 -30.14
N LEU A 422 25.01 7.39 -29.65
CA LEU A 422 24.08 8.38 -29.10
C LEU A 422 24.12 8.28 -27.56
N VAL A 423 23.85 9.41 -26.92
CA VAL A 423 24.06 9.57 -25.48
C VAL A 423 22.79 10.12 -24.84
N ASP A 424 22.18 9.32 -23.97
CA ASP A 424 20.77 9.42 -23.64
C ASP A 424 20.51 9.41 -22.13
N TYR A 425 19.95 10.51 -21.63
CA TYR A 425 19.45 10.65 -20.26
C TYR A 425 18.04 10.03 -20.13
N ARG A 426 17.87 8.73 -20.38
CA ARG A 426 16.55 8.05 -20.30
C ARG A 426 15.82 8.41 -19.00
N PRO A 427 14.46 8.50 -18.98
CA PRO A 427 13.72 8.88 -17.79
C PRO A 427 14.21 8.13 -16.53
N GLY A 428 14.51 8.87 -15.46
CA GLY A 428 15.10 8.33 -14.22
C GLY A 428 16.62 8.09 -14.23
N CYS A 429 17.35 8.35 -15.32
CA CYS A 429 18.83 8.27 -15.35
C CYS A 429 19.46 9.62 -14.98
N GLN A 430 20.35 9.63 -13.98
CA GLN A 430 21.14 10.81 -13.58
C GLN A 430 22.38 11.06 -14.44
N GLU A 431 22.68 10.15 -15.38
CA GLU A 431 23.91 10.18 -16.20
C GLU A 431 23.63 9.89 -17.69
N LEU A 432 24.61 10.28 -18.51
CA LEU A 432 24.70 10.06 -19.95
C LEU A 432 24.83 8.57 -20.32
N VAL A 433 23.74 7.90 -20.70
CA VAL A 433 23.78 6.48 -21.10
C VAL A 433 24.22 6.34 -22.56
N LYS A 434 25.35 5.65 -22.79
CA LYS A 434 25.86 5.29 -24.12
C LYS A 434 25.05 4.15 -24.73
N HIS A 435 24.49 4.31 -25.94
CA HIS A 435 23.76 3.25 -26.65
C HIS A 435 23.98 3.29 -28.17
N GLN A 436 23.61 2.18 -28.84
CA GLN A 436 23.59 2.11 -30.29
C GLN A 436 22.42 2.92 -30.88
N PRO A 437 22.58 3.61 -32.02
CA PRO A 437 21.48 4.25 -32.72
C PRO A 437 20.52 3.19 -33.31
N ALA A 438 19.27 3.59 -33.51
CA ALA A 438 18.19 2.81 -34.13
C ALA A 438 17.20 3.77 -34.81
N GLY A 439 16.43 3.26 -35.77
CA GLY A 439 15.41 4.07 -36.47
C GLY A 439 14.23 4.42 -35.56
N PHE A 440 13.66 3.39 -34.93
CA PHE A 440 12.72 3.46 -33.81
C PHE A 440 13.32 2.75 -32.59
N MET A 441 13.14 3.31 -31.39
CA MET A 441 13.46 2.70 -30.09
C MET A 441 12.17 2.54 -29.29
N MET A 442 11.88 1.33 -28.83
CA MET A 442 10.52 0.93 -28.45
C MET A 442 10.48 0.05 -27.20
N GLU A 443 9.66 0.40 -26.21
CA GLU A 443 9.36 -0.47 -25.05
C GLU A 443 7.91 -0.27 -24.56
N HIS A 444 7.29 -1.34 -24.04
CA HIS A 444 5.90 -1.37 -23.55
C HIS A 444 4.85 -0.77 -24.54
N ILE A 445 4.80 -1.31 -25.76
CA ILE A 445 3.87 -0.91 -26.83
C ILE A 445 2.98 -2.09 -27.23
N ASP A 446 1.70 -1.80 -27.45
CA ASP A 446 0.69 -2.68 -28.06
C ASP A 446 0.14 -2.04 -29.36
N GLY A 447 -0.30 -2.86 -30.31
CA GLY A 447 -0.96 -2.38 -31.54
C GLY A 447 -0.14 -1.41 -32.42
N LEU A 448 1.17 -1.61 -32.58
CA LEU A 448 2.01 -0.78 -33.45
C LEU A 448 1.83 -1.14 -34.94
N VAL A 449 1.66 -0.13 -35.80
CA VAL A 449 1.66 -0.25 -37.28
C VAL A 449 2.69 0.70 -37.88
N VAL A 450 3.50 0.20 -38.81
CA VAL A 450 4.50 0.98 -39.57
C VAL A 450 4.41 0.58 -41.05
N GLU A 451 4.05 1.52 -41.92
CA GLU A 451 3.73 1.29 -43.34
C GLU A 451 4.29 2.44 -44.20
N ASP A 452 4.92 2.12 -45.33
CA ASP A 452 5.59 3.08 -46.22
C ASP A 452 6.56 4.07 -45.51
N VAL A 453 7.25 3.60 -44.47
CA VAL A 453 8.25 4.39 -43.72
C VAL A 453 9.65 4.14 -44.28
N VAL A 454 10.13 5.08 -45.10
CA VAL A 454 11.49 5.11 -45.63
C VAL A 454 12.44 5.70 -44.60
N MET A 455 13.52 4.97 -44.28
CA MET A 455 14.54 5.38 -43.31
C MET A 455 15.93 5.31 -43.94
N LYS A 456 16.71 6.40 -43.89
CA LYS A 456 18.02 6.50 -44.56
C LYS A 456 18.99 7.45 -43.84
N TRP A 457 20.29 7.34 -44.12
CA TRP A 457 21.29 8.33 -43.70
C TRP A 457 21.51 9.40 -44.77
N SER A 458 22.02 10.57 -44.39
CA SER A 458 22.42 11.65 -45.30
C SER A 458 23.84 11.50 -45.88
N SER A 459 24.63 10.55 -45.37
CA SER A 459 26.01 10.29 -45.76
C SER A 459 26.39 8.84 -45.44
N ASP A 460 27.44 8.32 -46.08
CA ASP A 460 27.81 6.89 -46.07
C ASP A 460 28.73 6.45 -44.92
N GLU A 461 28.94 7.30 -43.91
CA GLU A 461 29.98 7.10 -42.90
C GLU A 461 29.71 5.96 -41.88
N SER A 462 30.79 5.51 -41.25
CA SER A 462 30.95 4.19 -40.60
C SER A 462 30.20 3.96 -39.27
N MET A 463 29.13 4.71 -38.98
CA MET A 463 28.30 4.56 -37.76
C MET A 463 26.81 4.52 -38.10
N ARG A 464 26.42 3.63 -39.02
CA ARG A 464 25.01 3.32 -39.30
C ARG A 464 24.36 2.61 -38.11
N TRP A 465 23.04 2.72 -37.95
CA TRP A 465 22.27 1.93 -36.99
C TRP A 465 22.16 0.48 -37.42
N ASN A 466 22.42 -0.44 -36.49
CA ASN A 466 22.40 -1.89 -36.74
C ASN A 466 20.97 -2.48 -36.72
N ASN A 467 20.00 -1.78 -36.14
CA ASN A 467 18.61 -2.22 -36.06
C ASN A 467 17.65 -1.09 -36.44
N PRO A 468 16.77 -1.25 -37.46
CA PRO A 468 15.69 -0.32 -37.75
C PRO A 468 14.66 -0.17 -36.62
N LEU A 469 14.30 -1.29 -35.96
CA LEU A 469 13.18 -1.39 -35.01
C LEU A 469 13.70 -2.01 -33.70
N ASP A 470 14.23 -1.16 -32.83
CA ASP A 470 14.90 -1.56 -31.59
C ASP A 470 13.92 -1.67 -30.42
N PHE A 471 13.25 -2.83 -30.34
CA PHE A 471 12.50 -3.23 -29.17
C PHE A 471 13.44 -3.48 -27.99
N ARG A 472 13.45 -2.56 -27.03
CA ARG A 472 14.35 -2.57 -25.87
C ARG A 472 13.65 -3.12 -24.63
N PRO A 473 13.91 -4.38 -24.22
CA PRO A 473 13.57 -4.82 -22.88
C PRO A 473 14.60 -4.22 -21.91
N SER A 474 14.27 -3.09 -21.29
CA SER A 474 15.20 -2.35 -20.42
C SER A 474 15.63 -3.22 -19.22
N THR A 475 16.91 -3.58 -19.15
CA THR A 475 17.40 -4.73 -18.36
C THR A 475 17.04 -4.74 -16.87
N ARG A 476 16.96 -3.56 -16.23
CA ARG A 476 16.45 -3.43 -14.86
C ARG A 476 14.93 -3.58 -14.80
N GLN A 477 14.22 -2.97 -15.72
CA GLN A 477 12.76 -2.99 -15.84
C GLN A 477 12.22 -4.36 -16.30
N LEU A 478 13.06 -5.23 -16.90
CA LEU A 478 12.75 -6.66 -17.04
C LEU A 478 12.62 -7.34 -15.68
N LEU A 479 13.65 -7.23 -14.83
CA LEU A 479 13.64 -7.89 -13.52
C LEU A 479 12.57 -7.30 -12.60
N TYR A 480 12.45 -5.97 -12.53
CA TYR A 480 11.35 -5.33 -11.79
C TYR A 480 9.98 -5.57 -12.46
N GLY A 481 9.94 -5.78 -13.78
CA GLY A 481 8.72 -6.03 -14.57
C GLY A 481 8.15 -7.43 -14.35
N CYS A 482 8.92 -8.49 -14.57
CA CYS A 482 8.48 -9.87 -14.29
C CYS A 482 7.97 -10.05 -12.83
N LEU A 483 8.57 -9.32 -11.88
CA LEU A 483 8.13 -9.32 -10.49
C LEU A 483 6.88 -8.46 -10.24
N SER A 484 6.71 -7.30 -10.89
CA SER A 484 5.53 -6.43 -10.70
C SER A 484 4.31 -6.78 -11.55
N CYS A 485 4.50 -7.39 -12.72
CA CYS A 485 3.41 -7.71 -13.65
C CYS A 485 2.61 -8.97 -13.25
N ASN A 486 3.21 -9.91 -12.51
CA ASN A 486 2.51 -11.11 -11.99
C ASN A 486 3.28 -11.86 -10.87
N GLY A 487 4.35 -11.30 -10.29
CA GLY A 487 5.17 -12.00 -9.30
C GLY A 487 5.98 -13.18 -9.85
N SER A 488 6.13 -13.30 -11.18
CA SER A 488 6.74 -14.46 -11.86
C SER A 488 8.26 -14.47 -11.71
N LEU A 489 8.70 -14.86 -10.51
CA LEU A 489 10.09 -15.09 -10.15
C LEU A 489 10.78 -16.11 -11.09
N SER A 490 10.00 -17.00 -11.70
CA SER A 490 10.47 -17.97 -12.69
C SER A 490 10.99 -17.36 -14.00
N GLU A 491 10.35 -16.29 -14.49
CA GLU A 491 10.75 -15.55 -15.71
C GLU A 491 11.96 -14.65 -15.43
N ALA A 492 11.96 -13.96 -14.28
CA ALA A 492 13.11 -13.17 -13.85
C ALA A 492 14.39 -14.02 -13.78
N LEU A 493 14.28 -15.27 -13.33
CA LEU A 493 15.36 -16.26 -13.32
C LEU A 493 15.71 -16.87 -14.68
N PHE A 494 14.79 -16.83 -15.65
CA PHE A 494 15.08 -17.24 -17.03
C PHE A 494 15.93 -16.18 -17.74
N GLU A 495 15.55 -14.91 -17.65
CA GLU A 495 16.36 -13.80 -18.20
C GLU A 495 17.71 -13.66 -17.47
N MET A 496 17.77 -13.90 -16.15
CA MET A 496 19.04 -13.99 -15.42
C MET A 496 19.98 -15.08 -15.99
N ALA A 497 19.44 -16.26 -16.32
CA ALA A 497 20.23 -17.35 -16.90
C ALA A 497 20.71 -17.05 -18.34
N LYS A 498 19.90 -16.31 -19.10
CA LYS A 498 20.16 -15.92 -20.50
C LYS A 498 21.21 -14.81 -20.65
N GLN A 499 21.39 -13.94 -19.65
CA GLN A 499 22.30 -12.78 -19.73
C GLN A 499 23.79 -13.08 -19.43
N GLY A 500 24.11 -14.30 -19.00
CA GLY A 500 25.46 -14.89 -19.06
C GLY A 500 26.56 -14.34 -18.13
N LEU A 501 26.84 -13.03 -18.14
CA LEU A 501 28.10 -12.44 -17.64
C LEU A 501 27.99 -11.05 -16.95
N GLN A 502 26.79 -10.52 -16.67
CA GLN A 502 26.61 -9.14 -16.17
C GLN A 502 25.62 -8.93 -15.01
N VAL A 503 25.22 -9.98 -14.27
CA VAL A 503 24.40 -9.82 -13.05
C VAL A 503 25.24 -9.11 -11.97
N LYS A 504 24.70 -8.04 -11.37
CA LYS A 504 25.39 -7.19 -10.39
C LYS A 504 24.63 -7.17 -9.06
N PHE A 505 25.22 -6.48 -8.08
CA PHE A 505 24.76 -6.43 -6.70
C PHE A 505 23.26 -6.14 -6.55
N LYS A 506 22.73 -5.12 -7.24
CA LYS A 506 21.33 -4.66 -7.05
C LYS A 506 20.31 -5.64 -7.63
N GLU A 507 20.69 -6.32 -8.69
CA GLU A 507 19.90 -7.34 -9.37
C GLU A 507 19.82 -8.61 -8.49
N TYR A 508 20.95 -9.05 -7.93
CA TYR A 508 21.00 -10.12 -6.92
C TYR A 508 20.25 -9.77 -5.62
N ASP A 509 20.38 -8.53 -5.14
CA ASP A 509 19.67 -7.98 -3.97
C ASP A 509 18.15 -8.11 -4.14
N THR A 510 17.64 -7.60 -5.28
CA THR A 510 16.22 -7.63 -5.64
C THR A 510 15.69 -9.06 -5.69
N LEU A 511 16.39 -9.95 -6.41
CA LEU A 511 15.97 -11.35 -6.55
C LEU A 511 15.95 -12.07 -5.20
N LEU A 512 16.96 -11.89 -4.34
CA LEU A 512 16.99 -12.53 -3.02
C LEU A 512 15.92 -11.98 -2.07
N ASN A 513 15.65 -10.68 -2.07
CA ASN A 513 14.58 -10.11 -1.25
C ASN A 513 13.21 -10.70 -1.65
N GLU A 514 12.97 -10.89 -2.95
CA GLU A 514 11.70 -11.47 -3.40
C GLU A 514 11.62 -12.99 -3.15
N CYS A 515 12.74 -13.70 -3.27
CA CYS A 515 12.85 -15.09 -2.79
C CYS A 515 12.58 -15.22 -1.28
N ILE A 516 12.99 -14.22 -0.47
CA ILE A 516 12.70 -14.13 0.97
C ILE A 516 11.20 -13.88 1.21
N ASN A 517 10.59 -12.94 0.48
CA ASN A 517 9.17 -12.58 0.60
C ASN A 517 8.27 -13.79 0.28
N GLN A 518 8.49 -14.42 -0.88
CA GLN A 518 7.71 -15.58 -1.36
C GLN A 518 8.11 -16.90 -0.68
N ARG A 519 9.24 -16.94 0.05
CA ARG A 519 9.89 -18.17 0.55
C ARG A 519 10.19 -19.19 -0.56
N ALA A 520 10.55 -18.69 -1.74
CA ALA A 520 10.67 -19.46 -2.96
C ALA A 520 12.01 -20.24 -3.00
N ILE A 521 11.96 -21.49 -2.51
CA ILE A 521 13.14 -22.32 -2.22
C ILE A 521 14.00 -22.58 -3.46
N ARG A 522 13.39 -23.10 -4.54
CA ARG A 522 14.10 -23.51 -5.77
C ARG A 522 14.66 -22.29 -6.49
N GLU A 523 13.94 -21.18 -6.40
CA GLU A 523 14.20 -19.92 -7.06
C GLU A 523 15.42 -19.24 -6.43
N GLY A 524 15.46 -19.09 -5.11
CA GLY A 524 16.63 -18.54 -4.42
C GLY A 524 17.83 -19.48 -4.47
N GLN A 525 17.63 -20.81 -4.48
CA GLN A 525 18.71 -21.77 -4.77
C GLN A 525 19.28 -21.57 -6.20
N ARG A 526 18.46 -21.25 -7.21
CA ARG A 526 18.93 -20.88 -8.56
C ARG A 526 19.70 -19.55 -8.58
N VAL A 527 19.30 -18.55 -7.78
CA VAL A 527 20.09 -17.29 -7.62
C VAL A 527 21.46 -17.61 -7.02
N HIS A 528 21.51 -18.38 -5.94
CA HIS A 528 22.75 -18.73 -5.24
C HIS A 528 23.68 -19.57 -6.12
N ALA A 529 23.14 -20.58 -6.82
CA ALA A 529 23.90 -21.36 -7.79
C ALA A 529 24.45 -20.51 -8.97
N ASN A 530 23.74 -19.45 -9.36
CA ASN A 530 24.23 -18.51 -10.37
C ASN A 530 25.41 -17.67 -9.86
N MET A 531 25.37 -17.18 -8.61
CA MET A 531 26.53 -16.52 -7.97
C MET A 531 27.77 -17.42 -7.98
N ILE A 532 27.60 -18.68 -7.55
CA ILE A 532 28.69 -19.67 -7.51
C ILE A 532 29.24 -19.94 -8.93
N LYS A 533 28.35 -20.22 -9.91
CA LYS A 533 28.74 -20.52 -11.30
C LYS A 533 29.37 -19.34 -12.03
N THR A 534 29.03 -18.10 -11.67
CA THR A 534 29.64 -16.89 -12.25
C THR A 534 30.91 -16.45 -11.51
N HIS A 535 31.33 -17.19 -10.48
CA HIS A 535 32.40 -16.80 -9.55
C HIS A 535 32.21 -15.41 -8.94
N TYR A 536 30.96 -14.95 -8.83
CA TYR A 536 30.64 -13.70 -8.17
C TYR A 536 31.03 -13.79 -6.70
N GLN A 537 31.74 -12.77 -6.20
CA GLN A 537 32.09 -12.66 -4.78
C GLN A 537 31.09 -11.72 -4.09
N PRO A 538 29.96 -12.24 -3.55
CA PRO A 538 29.01 -11.39 -2.85
C PRO A 538 29.66 -10.80 -1.59
N PRO A 539 29.53 -9.47 -1.37
CA PRO A 539 29.95 -8.85 -0.11
C PRO A 539 29.17 -9.43 1.06
N VAL A 540 29.69 -9.25 2.27
CA VAL A 540 29.12 -9.74 3.55
C VAL A 540 27.59 -9.52 3.63
N TYR A 541 27.08 -8.38 3.19
CA TYR A 541 25.65 -8.06 3.17
C TYR A 541 24.78 -8.94 2.24
N LEU A 542 25.28 -9.39 1.09
CA LEU A 542 24.55 -10.36 0.24
C LEU A 542 24.66 -11.79 0.80
N ARG A 543 25.81 -12.17 1.38
CA ARG A 543 25.96 -13.45 2.10
C ARG A 543 25.01 -13.54 3.30
N THR A 544 24.84 -12.45 4.07
CA THR A 544 23.84 -12.35 5.14
C THR A 544 22.40 -12.44 4.63
N ARG A 545 22.08 -11.93 3.41
CA ARG A 545 20.74 -12.16 2.81
C ARG A 545 20.51 -13.62 2.43
N LEU A 546 21.52 -14.32 1.90
CA LEU A 546 21.41 -15.76 1.63
C LEU A 546 21.12 -16.55 2.92
N ILE A 547 21.79 -16.22 4.02
CA ILE A 547 21.49 -16.80 5.35
C ILE A 547 20.02 -16.56 5.74
N VAL A 548 19.52 -15.31 5.63
CA VAL A 548 18.12 -14.95 5.93
C VAL A 548 17.13 -15.68 5.01
N PHE A 549 17.43 -15.80 3.71
CA PHE A 549 16.65 -16.56 2.74
C PHE A 549 16.48 -18.02 3.16
N TYR A 550 17.59 -18.71 3.43
CA TYR A 550 17.55 -20.11 3.83
C TYR A 550 16.83 -20.32 5.18
N ILE A 551 17.02 -19.42 6.15
CA ILE A 551 16.27 -19.40 7.42
C ILE A 551 14.75 -19.27 7.18
N LYS A 552 14.31 -18.30 6.37
CA LYS A 552 12.89 -18.07 6.08
C LYS A 552 12.25 -19.22 5.29
N CYS A 553 13.03 -19.90 4.45
CA CYS A 553 12.66 -21.15 3.77
C CYS A 553 12.68 -22.38 4.69
N GLY A 554 13.24 -22.29 5.90
CA GLY A 554 13.35 -23.40 6.85
C GLY A 554 14.59 -24.29 6.69
N LEU A 555 15.49 -23.98 5.75
CA LEU A 555 16.70 -24.74 5.44
C LEU A 555 17.88 -24.26 6.31
N LEU A 556 17.85 -24.57 7.61
CA LEU A 556 18.92 -24.14 8.54
C LEU A 556 20.30 -24.74 8.24
N GLY A 557 20.35 -25.90 7.58
CA GLY A 557 21.61 -26.51 7.11
C GLY A 557 22.30 -25.63 6.07
N ASP A 558 21.60 -25.29 4.98
CA ASP A 558 22.07 -24.37 3.93
C ASP A 558 22.45 -23.00 4.52
N ALA A 559 21.65 -22.47 5.45
CA ALA A 559 21.96 -21.21 6.14
C ALA A 559 23.26 -21.28 6.96
N ARG A 560 23.53 -22.40 7.64
CA ARG A 560 24.79 -22.64 8.36
C ARG A 560 25.96 -22.79 7.40
N TRP A 561 25.78 -23.52 6.29
CA TRP A 561 26.83 -23.69 5.27
C TRP A 561 27.25 -22.36 4.65
N VAL A 562 26.29 -21.51 4.23
CA VAL A 562 26.59 -20.17 3.70
C VAL A 562 27.38 -19.32 4.71
N PHE A 563 27.06 -19.44 5.99
CA PHE A 563 27.74 -18.72 7.08
C PHE A 563 29.17 -19.23 7.33
N ASP A 564 29.37 -20.55 7.33
CA ASP A 564 30.69 -21.15 7.50
C ASP A 564 31.60 -20.81 6.30
N GLU A 565 31.06 -20.76 5.07
CA GLU A 565 31.76 -20.30 3.85
C GLU A 565 31.97 -18.77 3.75
N MET A 566 31.63 -17.98 4.79
CA MET A 566 31.93 -16.53 4.80
C MET A 566 33.40 -16.27 5.18
N PRO A 567 34.20 -15.59 4.33
CA PRO A 567 35.59 -15.24 4.66
C PRO A 567 35.68 -14.14 5.74
N GLU A 568 34.68 -13.26 5.79
CA GLU A 568 34.49 -12.25 6.83
C GLU A 568 33.09 -12.38 7.41
N ARG A 569 32.99 -12.38 8.75
CA ARG A 569 31.73 -12.48 9.50
C ARG A 569 31.60 -11.30 10.43
N ASN A 570 30.56 -10.50 10.28
CA ASN A 570 30.26 -9.36 11.14
C ASN A 570 29.11 -9.66 12.12
N VAL A 571 28.89 -8.76 13.09
CA VAL A 571 27.81 -8.85 14.09
C VAL A 571 26.43 -9.15 13.48
N VAL A 572 26.13 -8.60 12.30
CA VAL A 572 24.86 -8.82 11.61
C VAL A 572 24.74 -10.25 11.09
N SER A 573 25.82 -10.82 10.51
CA SER A 573 25.83 -12.20 10.03
C SER A 573 25.68 -13.23 11.16
N TRP A 574 26.36 -13.02 12.29
CA TRP A 574 26.19 -13.84 13.50
C TRP A 574 24.76 -13.75 14.04
N THR A 575 24.25 -12.53 14.24
CA THR A 575 22.91 -12.28 14.79
C THR A 575 21.81 -12.86 13.90
N ALA A 576 21.95 -12.77 12.58
CA ALA A 576 21.01 -13.37 11.63
C ALA A 576 20.91 -14.89 11.82
N LEU A 577 22.05 -15.59 11.94
CA LEU A 577 22.06 -17.04 12.12
C LEU A 577 21.55 -17.45 13.51
N ILE A 578 21.98 -16.77 14.59
CA ILE A 578 21.48 -16.99 15.95
C ILE A 578 19.95 -16.81 16.01
N SER A 579 19.43 -15.76 15.36
CA SER A 579 17.98 -15.51 15.26
C SER A 579 17.26 -16.59 14.44
N GLY A 580 17.90 -17.17 13.42
CA GLY A 580 17.35 -18.28 12.64
C GLY A 580 17.18 -19.57 13.44
N TYR A 581 18.20 -19.97 14.19
CA TYR A 581 18.10 -21.12 15.11
C TYR A 581 17.08 -20.85 16.23
N SER A 582 17.02 -19.61 16.75
CA SER A 582 16.00 -19.16 17.73
C SER A 582 14.56 -19.30 17.20
N GLN A 583 14.27 -18.74 16.03
CA GLN A 583 12.94 -18.79 15.37
C GLN A 583 12.45 -20.20 15.02
N LYS A 584 13.30 -21.22 15.17
CA LYS A 584 13.01 -22.64 14.91
C LYS A 584 13.10 -23.53 16.17
N GLY A 585 13.26 -22.94 17.36
CA GLY A 585 13.30 -23.69 18.63
C GLY A 585 14.61 -24.42 18.93
N HIS A 586 15.64 -24.27 18.09
CA HIS A 586 16.94 -24.92 18.25
C HIS A 586 17.83 -24.13 19.24
N ILE A 587 17.38 -24.08 20.49
CA ILE A 587 17.93 -23.22 21.56
C ILE A 587 19.42 -23.52 21.81
N SER A 588 19.80 -24.81 21.88
CA SER A 588 21.19 -25.22 22.15
C SER A 588 22.16 -24.72 21.08
N GLN A 589 21.78 -24.86 19.80
CA GLN A 589 22.57 -24.41 18.65
C GLN A 589 22.69 -22.88 18.61
N ALA A 590 21.62 -22.15 18.92
CA ALA A 590 21.64 -20.69 19.00
C ALA A 590 22.55 -20.18 20.14
N ILE A 591 22.52 -20.83 21.31
CA ILE A 591 23.43 -20.55 22.42
C ILE A 591 24.89 -20.86 22.04
N HIS A 592 25.15 -22.00 21.40
CA HIS A 592 26.49 -22.36 20.95
C HIS A 592 27.05 -21.38 19.92
N LEU A 593 26.22 -20.89 18.99
CA LEU A 593 26.60 -19.83 18.04
C LEU A 593 26.95 -18.50 18.73
N PHE A 594 26.22 -18.12 19.78
CA PHE A 594 26.56 -16.92 20.57
C PHE A 594 27.89 -17.07 21.33
N LEU A 595 28.17 -18.27 21.86
CA LEU A 595 29.47 -18.56 22.48
C LEU A 595 30.60 -18.56 21.44
N GLN A 596 30.37 -19.13 20.24
CA GLN A 596 31.32 -19.06 19.12
C GLN A 596 31.64 -17.60 18.74
N MET A 597 30.62 -16.74 18.63
CA MET A 597 30.75 -15.31 18.34
C MET A 597 31.61 -14.56 19.37
N LEU A 598 31.39 -14.84 20.66
CA LEU A 598 32.22 -14.28 21.75
C LEU A 598 33.68 -14.75 21.62
N THR A 599 33.92 -16.04 21.36
CA THR A 599 35.27 -16.58 21.19
C THR A 599 35.99 -16.11 19.92
N SER A 600 35.25 -15.67 18.88
CA SER A 600 35.84 -15.05 17.69
C SER A 600 36.14 -13.55 17.85
N GLY A 601 36.04 -13.00 19.07
CA GLY A 601 36.28 -11.59 19.36
C GLY A 601 35.24 -10.64 18.75
N THR A 602 34.12 -11.16 18.23
CA THR A 602 33.07 -10.33 17.63
C THR A 602 32.13 -9.83 18.72
N ALA A 603 32.23 -8.54 19.07
CA ALA A 603 31.41 -7.93 20.10
C ALA A 603 29.90 -8.05 19.76
N PRO A 604 29.07 -8.59 20.68
CA PRO A 604 27.61 -8.52 20.57
C PRO A 604 27.08 -7.09 20.61
N ASN A 605 25.98 -6.84 19.90
CA ASN A 605 25.23 -5.59 19.96
C ASN A 605 23.84 -5.78 20.60
N GLU A 606 23.09 -4.69 20.74
CA GLU A 606 21.72 -4.65 21.26
C GLU A 606 20.80 -5.71 20.63
N PHE A 607 20.84 -5.89 19.30
CA PHE A 607 20.05 -6.90 18.60
C PHE A 607 20.54 -8.34 18.87
N THR A 608 21.84 -8.54 19.07
CA THR A 608 22.41 -9.83 19.48
C THR A 608 21.87 -10.23 20.85
N PHE A 609 22.00 -9.33 21.84
CA PHE A 609 21.55 -9.58 23.20
C PHE A 609 20.04 -9.77 23.30
N ALA A 610 19.25 -8.92 22.63
CA ALA A 610 17.80 -9.09 22.55
C ALA A 610 17.42 -10.47 21.99
N THR A 611 18.04 -10.89 20.88
CA THR A 611 17.81 -12.21 20.26
C THR A 611 18.13 -13.35 21.23
N VAL A 612 19.29 -13.32 21.90
CA VAL A 612 19.70 -14.39 22.83
C VAL A 612 18.79 -14.44 24.05
N LEU A 613 18.32 -13.31 24.58
CA LEU A 613 17.40 -13.27 25.71
C LEU A 613 16.04 -13.91 25.40
N THR A 614 15.55 -13.88 24.16
CA THR A 614 14.29 -14.57 23.80
C THR A 614 14.37 -16.09 23.98
N LEU A 615 15.55 -16.69 23.79
CA LEU A 615 15.83 -18.12 24.01
C LEU A 615 15.69 -18.52 25.49
N CYS A 616 15.98 -17.58 26.39
CA CYS A 616 16.13 -17.81 27.83
C CYS A 616 14.78 -17.87 28.59
N THR A 617 13.68 -18.04 27.87
CA THR A 617 12.30 -17.98 28.39
C THR A 617 11.78 -19.31 28.94
N SER A 618 12.51 -20.41 28.76
CA SER A 618 12.22 -21.73 29.37
C SER A 618 12.88 -21.90 30.73
N ALA A 619 12.38 -22.82 31.56
CA ALA A 619 12.95 -23.10 32.89
C ALA A 619 14.44 -23.45 32.87
N ILE A 620 14.90 -24.16 31.84
CA ILE A 620 16.33 -24.49 31.62
C ILE A 620 17.08 -23.25 31.09
N GLY A 621 16.49 -22.51 30.15
CA GLY A 621 17.08 -21.30 29.57
C GLY A 621 17.25 -20.15 30.56
N PHE A 622 16.44 -20.07 31.62
CA PHE A 622 16.45 -18.97 32.58
C PHE A 622 17.81 -18.76 33.27
N GLN A 623 18.51 -19.83 33.65
CA GLN A 623 19.84 -19.70 34.29
C GLN A 623 20.92 -19.20 33.32
N PHE A 624 20.77 -19.45 32.01
CA PHE A 624 21.60 -18.83 30.98
C PHE A 624 21.20 -17.36 30.78
N GLY A 625 19.90 -17.05 30.77
CA GLY A 625 19.39 -15.67 30.74
C GLY A 625 19.94 -14.78 31.86
N ARG A 626 20.08 -15.31 33.07
CA ARG A 626 20.75 -14.62 34.19
C ARG A 626 22.23 -14.35 33.92
N GLN A 627 22.97 -15.29 33.33
CA GLN A 627 24.37 -15.08 32.94
C GLN A 627 24.51 -14.00 31.86
N ILE A 628 23.61 -14.00 30.87
CA ILE A 628 23.54 -12.95 29.84
C ILE A 628 23.20 -11.59 30.47
N HIS A 629 22.31 -11.53 31.46
CA HIS A 629 22.03 -10.29 32.19
C HIS A 629 23.28 -9.80 32.96
N CYS A 630 24.02 -10.68 33.64
CA CYS A 630 25.30 -10.33 34.28
C CYS A 630 26.42 -9.91 33.31
N LEU A 631 26.33 -10.27 32.02
CA LEU A 631 27.19 -9.77 30.95
C LEU A 631 26.72 -8.40 30.45
N LEU A 632 25.40 -8.18 30.38
CA LEU A 632 24.79 -6.93 29.95
C LEU A 632 25.07 -5.75 30.90
N VAL A 633 25.03 -5.98 32.21
CA VAL A 633 25.42 -4.99 33.25
C VAL A 633 26.90 -4.58 33.15
N LYS A 634 27.71 -5.32 32.38
CA LYS A 634 29.12 -5.01 32.07
C LYS A 634 29.31 -4.44 30.67
N SER A 635 28.23 -4.01 30.02
CA SER A 635 28.19 -3.57 28.63
C SER A 635 27.46 -2.22 28.49
N PRO A 636 27.67 -1.46 27.41
CA PRO A 636 26.93 -0.21 27.17
C PRO A 636 25.43 -0.42 26.85
N PHE A 637 24.94 -1.68 26.87
CA PHE A 637 23.57 -2.03 26.45
C PHE A 637 22.60 -2.31 27.61
N GLU A 638 23.03 -2.19 28.87
CA GLU A 638 22.17 -2.42 30.05
C GLU A 638 20.87 -1.59 29.99
N SER A 639 20.99 -0.29 29.74
CA SER A 639 19.85 0.64 29.64
C SER A 639 19.14 0.63 28.27
N HIS A 640 19.53 -0.24 27.33
CA HIS A 640 19.03 -0.16 25.95
C HIS A 640 17.61 -0.74 25.81
N VAL A 641 16.66 0.04 25.28
CA VAL A 641 15.22 -0.29 25.27
C VAL A 641 14.89 -1.68 24.70
N TYR A 642 15.46 -2.07 23.54
CA TYR A 642 15.29 -3.43 22.98
C TYR A 642 15.82 -4.55 23.89
N VAL A 643 16.91 -4.30 24.62
CA VAL A 643 17.52 -5.27 25.54
C VAL A 643 16.69 -5.37 26.81
N GLY A 644 16.32 -4.25 27.43
CA GLY A 644 15.44 -4.22 28.60
C GLY A 644 14.07 -4.84 28.33
N SER A 645 13.47 -4.59 27.15
CA SER A 645 12.23 -5.26 26.73
C SER A 645 12.39 -6.78 26.60
N SER A 646 13.56 -7.25 26.16
CA SER A 646 13.86 -8.68 26.03
C SER A 646 14.17 -9.34 27.37
N LEU A 647 14.89 -8.66 28.27
CA LEU A 647 15.09 -9.05 29.67
C LEU A 647 13.74 -9.18 30.39
N LEU A 648 12.85 -8.21 30.20
CA LEU A 648 11.54 -8.15 30.82
C LEU A 648 10.64 -9.31 30.36
N ASN A 649 10.56 -9.58 29.05
CA ASN A 649 9.85 -10.76 28.53
C ASN A 649 10.48 -12.08 29.03
N MET A 650 11.80 -12.14 29.21
CA MET A 650 12.51 -13.31 29.77
C MET A 650 12.12 -13.55 31.24
N TYR A 651 12.19 -12.52 32.09
CA TYR A 651 11.78 -12.62 33.50
C TYR A 651 10.27 -12.90 33.65
N ALA A 652 9.42 -12.22 32.87
CA ALA A 652 7.97 -12.40 32.92
C ALA A 652 7.54 -13.83 32.58
N LYS A 653 8.12 -14.44 31.54
CA LYS A 653 7.83 -15.84 31.17
C LYS A 653 8.39 -16.86 32.16
N ALA A 654 9.49 -16.53 32.84
CA ALA A 654 10.06 -17.34 33.92
C ALA A 654 9.31 -17.21 35.28
N GLY A 655 8.16 -16.52 35.33
CA GLY A 655 7.40 -16.27 36.57
C GLY A 655 8.10 -15.33 37.56
N LYS A 656 9.13 -14.60 37.09
CA LYS A 656 9.96 -13.69 37.88
C LYS A 656 9.47 -12.26 37.76
N VAL A 657 8.26 -12.08 38.30
CA VAL A 657 7.44 -10.88 38.11
C VAL A 657 8.04 -9.65 38.81
N HIS A 658 8.67 -9.82 39.98
CA HIS A 658 9.36 -8.73 40.66
C HIS A 658 10.62 -8.29 39.90
N GLU A 659 11.40 -9.23 39.38
CA GLU A 659 12.57 -8.94 38.55
C GLU A 659 12.18 -8.31 37.21
N ALA A 660 11.07 -8.73 36.61
CA ALA A 660 10.49 -8.08 35.42
C ALA A 660 10.04 -6.64 35.72
N ARG A 661 9.40 -6.38 36.87
CA ARG A 661 9.05 -5.02 37.32
C ARG A 661 10.31 -4.18 37.56
N TYR A 662 11.35 -4.72 38.19
CA TYR A 662 12.61 -4.01 38.40
C TYR A 662 13.25 -3.57 37.08
N VAL A 663 13.30 -4.46 36.07
CA VAL A 663 13.77 -4.10 34.72
C VAL A 663 12.88 -3.02 34.08
N PHE A 664 11.55 -3.11 34.24
CA PHE A 664 10.63 -2.09 33.73
C PHE A 664 10.82 -0.72 34.37
N GLU A 665 11.03 -0.69 35.69
CA GLU A 665 11.14 0.55 36.45
C GLU A 665 12.47 1.27 36.16
N ASN A 666 13.53 0.54 35.82
CA ASN A 666 14.85 1.10 35.46
C ASN A 666 15.07 1.32 33.93
N LEU A 667 14.08 1.04 33.08
CA LEU A 667 14.13 1.44 31.65
C LEU A 667 14.15 2.98 31.53
N PRO A 668 15.12 3.58 30.80
CA PRO A 668 15.21 5.05 30.66
C PRO A 668 14.10 5.61 29.78
N GLU A 669 13.67 4.84 28.78
CA GLU A 669 12.47 5.10 27.98
C GLU A 669 11.57 3.85 28.05
N ARG A 670 10.29 4.07 28.34
CA ARG A 670 9.25 3.03 28.35
C ARG A 670 8.35 3.24 27.16
N ASP A 671 8.23 2.21 26.34
CA ASP A 671 7.50 2.21 25.09
C ASP A 671 6.26 1.30 25.16
N VAL A 672 5.50 1.23 24.06
CA VAL A 672 4.30 0.37 24.00
C VAL A 672 4.67 -1.12 24.14
N VAL A 673 5.84 -1.54 23.65
CA VAL A 673 6.28 -2.95 23.70
C VAL A 673 6.61 -3.37 25.14
N SER A 674 7.44 -2.61 25.85
CA SER A 674 7.78 -2.88 27.25
C SER A 674 6.56 -2.83 28.16
N CYS A 675 5.70 -1.80 28.05
CA CYS A 675 4.43 -1.74 28.79
C CYS A 675 3.52 -2.95 28.53
N THR A 676 3.41 -3.38 27.27
CA THR A 676 2.60 -4.54 26.88
C THR A 676 3.18 -5.84 27.40
N ALA A 677 4.51 -6.02 27.34
CA ALA A 677 5.19 -7.20 27.85
C ALA A 677 5.04 -7.33 29.37
N THR A 678 5.05 -6.23 30.13
CA THR A 678 4.76 -6.26 31.58
C THR A 678 3.33 -6.74 31.83
N ILE A 679 2.34 -6.08 31.22
CA ILE A 679 0.91 -6.42 31.39
C ILE A 679 0.63 -7.88 31.00
N SER A 680 1.17 -8.33 29.86
CA SER A 680 1.00 -9.71 29.40
C SER A 680 1.68 -10.72 30.31
N GLY A 681 2.83 -10.36 30.90
CA GLY A 681 3.53 -11.16 31.91
C GLY A 681 2.66 -11.42 33.14
N TYR A 682 2.17 -10.36 33.78
CA TYR A 682 1.29 -10.48 34.95
C TYR A 682 0.02 -11.29 34.61
N ALA A 683 -0.65 -10.98 33.49
CA ALA A 683 -1.86 -11.70 33.06
C ALA A 683 -1.63 -13.19 32.74
N GLN A 684 -0.45 -13.56 32.24
CA GLN A 684 -0.09 -14.97 31.97
C GLN A 684 0.19 -15.76 33.25
N GLN A 685 0.67 -15.12 34.32
CA GLN A 685 0.97 -15.76 35.61
C GLN A 685 -0.23 -15.78 36.58
N GLY A 686 -1.43 -15.39 36.12
CA GLY A 686 -2.65 -15.33 36.95
C GLY A 686 -2.77 -14.09 37.85
N LEU A 687 -1.81 -13.16 37.78
CA LEU A 687 -1.78 -11.91 38.55
C LEU A 687 -2.64 -10.84 37.84
N PHE A 688 -3.94 -11.12 37.80
CA PHE A 688 -4.90 -10.40 36.98
C PHE A 688 -5.23 -8.99 37.50
N GLU A 689 -5.20 -8.78 38.82
CA GLU A 689 -5.50 -7.48 39.43
C GLU A 689 -4.37 -6.50 39.17
N GLU A 690 -3.12 -6.92 39.38
CA GLU A 690 -1.93 -6.10 39.13
C GLU A 690 -1.73 -5.82 37.63
N ALA A 691 -2.16 -6.73 36.75
CA ALA A 691 -2.22 -6.48 35.30
C ALA A 691 -3.19 -5.32 34.96
N LEU A 692 -4.34 -5.24 35.65
CA LEU A 692 -5.29 -4.13 35.52
C LEU A 692 -4.76 -2.83 36.15
N GLU A 693 -4.13 -2.89 37.32
CA GLU A 693 -3.49 -1.73 37.96
C GLU A 693 -2.45 -1.09 37.04
N LEU A 694 -1.58 -1.91 36.45
CA LEU A 694 -0.55 -1.45 35.50
C LEU A 694 -1.16 -0.83 34.25
N PHE A 695 -2.23 -1.39 33.70
CA PHE A 695 -2.96 -0.79 32.57
C PHE A 695 -3.62 0.55 32.93
N CYS A 696 -4.26 0.64 34.08
CA CYS A 696 -4.83 1.89 34.60
C CYS A 696 -3.74 2.95 34.84
N LYS A 697 -2.58 2.55 35.38
CA LYS A 697 -1.41 3.42 35.57
C LYS A 697 -0.86 3.94 34.23
N PHE A 698 -0.56 3.05 33.28
CA PHE A 698 -0.03 3.45 31.97
C PHE A 698 -1.04 4.28 31.17
N GLN A 699 -2.35 4.08 31.39
CA GLN A 699 -3.39 4.93 30.83
C GLN A 699 -3.40 6.33 31.45
N ALA A 700 -3.18 6.46 32.76
CA ALA A 700 -3.04 7.76 33.43
C ALA A 700 -1.77 8.50 32.96
N GLU A 701 -0.69 7.76 32.71
CA GLU A 701 0.56 8.22 32.07
C GLU A 701 0.39 8.54 30.56
N ARG A 702 -0.83 8.39 30.01
CA ARG A 702 -1.22 8.66 28.60
C ARG A 702 -0.49 7.80 27.55
N MET A 703 0.01 6.63 27.93
CA MET A 703 0.62 5.70 26.99
C MET A 703 -0.39 5.22 25.93
N SER A 704 0.09 5.07 24.70
CA SER A 704 -0.67 4.38 23.65
C SER A 704 -0.60 2.86 23.85
N PHE A 705 -1.62 2.16 23.35
CA PHE A 705 -1.76 0.71 23.49
C PHE A 705 -2.07 0.06 22.15
N ASN A 706 -1.64 -1.19 21.98
CA ASN A 706 -1.87 -1.98 20.76
C ASN A 706 -2.83 -3.14 21.04
N TYR A 707 -3.17 -3.92 20.00
CA TYR A 707 -4.09 -5.05 20.15
C TYR A 707 -3.58 -6.13 21.12
N VAL A 708 -2.25 -6.27 21.30
CA VAL A 708 -1.62 -7.23 22.23
C VAL A 708 -1.75 -6.76 23.68
N THR A 709 -1.75 -5.45 23.94
CA THR A 709 -2.11 -4.92 25.26
C THR A 709 -3.58 -5.23 25.56
N TYR A 710 -4.47 -5.01 24.59
CA TYR A 710 -5.91 -5.26 24.77
C TYR A 710 -6.25 -6.75 24.92
N THR A 711 -5.62 -7.68 24.19
CA THR A 711 -5.79 -9.13 24.42
C THR A 711 -5.35 -9.52 25.82
N SER A 712 -4.22 -8.98 26.30
CA SER A 712 -3.67 -9.31 27.61
C SER A 712 -4.58 -8.86 28.75
N ILE A 713 -5.20 -7.68 28.63
CA ILE A 713 -6.19 -7.19 29.60
C ILE A 713 -7.52 -7.93 29.48
N LEU A 714 -7.95 -8.33 28.28
CA LEU A 714 -9.11 -9.21 28.14
C LEU A 714 -8.88 -10.57 28.83
N THR A 715 -7.67 -11.13 28.78
CA THR A 715 -7.30 -12.32 29.55
C THR A 715 -7.40 -12.08 31.07
N ALA A 716 -6.91 -10.94 31.58
CA ALA A 716 -7.00 -10.60 33.00
C ALA A 716 -8.46 -10.40 33.46
N LEU A 717 -9.25 -9.63 32.70
CA LEU A 717 -10.69 -9.44 32.93
C LEU A 717 -11.46 -10.76 32.87
N SER A 718 -11.04 -11.67 31.99
CA SER A 718 -11.60 -13.01 31.87
C SER A 718 -11.29 -13.90 33.08
N GLY A 719 -10.10 -13.77 33.68
CA GLY A 719 -9.72 -14.50 34.89
C GLY A 719 -10.49 -14.00 36.12
N LEU A 720 -10.73 -12.69 36.20
CA LEU A 720 -11.50 -12.04 37.27
C LEU A 720 -13.02 -12.11 37.07
N THR A 721 -13.50 -12.67 35.96
CA THR A 721 -14.93 -12.65 35.53
C THR A 721 -15.55 -11.24 35.46
N ALA A 722 -14.71 -10.22 35.21
CA ALA A 722 -15.00 -8.79 35.33
C ALA A 722 -15.77 -8.24 34.11
N VAL A 723 -17.01 -8.73 33.92
CA VAL A 723 -17.82 -8.53 32.71
C VAL A 723 -18.12 -7.06 32.36
N GLU A 724 -18.32 -6.17 33.33
CA GLU A 724 -18.64 -4.76 33.06
C GLU A 724 -17.42 -3.95 32.63
N GLN A 725 -16.25 -4.24 33.20
CA GLN A 725 -14.96 -3.74 32.74
C GLN A 725 -14.63 -4.31 31.35
N GLY A 726 -14.93 -5.58 31.10
CA GLY A 726 -14.86 -6.22 29.77
C GLY A 726 -15.73 -5.51 28.72
N ARG A 727 -16.95 -5.12 29.08
CA ARG A 727 -17.86 -4.33 28.23
C ARG A 727 -17.31 -2.93 27.94
N GLN A 728 -16.76 -2.24 28.94
CA GLN A 728 -16.12 -0.94 28.76
C GLN A 728 -14.91 -1.02 27.82
N LEU A 729 -14.08 -2.06 27.97
CA LEU A 729 -12.92 -2.27 27.10
C LEU A 729 -13.32 -2.64 25.67
N HIS A 730 -14.34 -3.48 25.50
CA HIS A 730 -14.89 -3.82 24.19
C HIS A 730 -15.45 -2.58 23.46
N ALA A 731 -16.22 -1.74 24.17
CA ALA A 731 -16.72 -0.47 23.62
C ALA A 731 -15.59 0.50 23.25
N ARG A 732 -14.46 0.48 23.98
CA ARG A 732 -13.26 1.25 23.63
C ARG A 732 -12.55 0.71 22.39
N ILE A 733 -12.42 -0.62 22.26
CA ILE A 733 -11.82 -1.27 21.08
C ILE A 733 -12.59 -0.87 19.81
N ILE A 734 -13.93 -0.93 19.84
CA ILE A 734 -14.79 -0.50 18.73
C ILE A 734 -14.57 0.98 18.39
N ARG A 735 -14.54 1.86 19.41
CA ARG A 735 -14.32 3.32 19.25
C ARG A 735 -12.91 3.73 18.83
N LEU A 736 -11.96 2.80 18.75
CA LEU A 736 -10.59 3.05 18.27
C LEU A 736 -10.40 2.66 16.81
N GLU A 737 -11.43 2.11 16.14
CA GLU A 737 -11.41 1.70 14.73
C GLU A 737 -10.17 0.83 14.37
N LEU A 738 -9.77 -0.03 15.32
CA LEU A 738 -8.61 -0.90 15.14
C LEU A 738 -8.85 -1.88 13.98
N PRO A 739 -7.84 -2.17 13.14
CA PRO A 739 -7.91 -3.21 12.12
C PRO A 739 -8.37 -4.56 12.69
N PHE A 740 -8.94 -5.41 11.83
CA PHE A 740 -9.38 -6.74 12.24
C PHE A 740 -8.19 -7.63 12.62
N TYR A 741 -8.01 -7.88 13.92
CA TYR A 741 -7.08 -8.86 14.46
C TYR A 741 -7.85 -10.06 15.01
N ALA A 742 -7.72 -11.24 14.39
CA ALA A 742 -8.41 -12.45 14.85
C ALA A 742 -8.09 -12.79 16.32
N VAL A 743 -6.84 -12.58 16.77
CA VAL A 743 -6.42 -12.81 18.16
C VAL A 743 -7.20 -11.93 19.14
N LEU A 744 -7.47 -10.66 18.80
CA LEU A 744 -8.24 -9.73 19.64
C LEU A 744 -9.70 -10.17 19.79
N HIS A 745 -10.31 -10.66 18.69
CA HIS A 745 -11.67 -11.18 18.69
C HIS A 745 -11.75 -12.52 19.46
N ASN A 746 -10.73 -13.37 19.37
CA ASN A 746 -10.63 -14.60 20.15
C ASN A 746 -10.51 -14.32 21.67
N SER A 747 -9.75 -13.31 22.09
CA SER A 747 -9.71 -12.88 23.50
C SER A 747 -11.03 -12.24 23.98
N LEU A 748 -11.77 -11.55 23.10
CA LEU A 748 -13.13 -11.08 23.42
C LEU A 748 -14.10 -12.26 23.61
N ILE A 749 -14.04 -13.26 22.74
CA ILE A 749 -14.82 -14.51 22.83
C ILE A 749 -14.52 -15.25 24.13
N ASP A 750 -13.24 -15.44 24.48
CA ASP A 750 -12.83 -16.11 25.72
C ASP A 750 -13.35 -15.35 26.96
N MET A 751 -13.17 -14.02 26.99
CA MET A 751 -13.63 -13.15 28.08
C MET A 751 -15.15 -13.20 28.27
N TYR A 752 -15.94 -13.03 27.21
CA TYR A 752 -17.40 -13.12 27.33
C TYR A 752 -17.86 -14.54 27.67
N SER A 753 -17.19 -15.59 27.19
CA SER A 753 -17.58 -16.98 27.47
C SER A 753 -17.33 -17.37 28.92
N LYS A 754 -16.15 -17.10 29.47
CA LYS A 754 -15.84 -17.32 30.90
C LYS A 754 -16.67 -16.42 31.83
N CYS A 755 -17.12 -15.25 31.36
CA CYS A 755 -18.11 -14.42 32.07
C CYS A 755 -19.57 -14.91 31.92
N GLY A 756 -19.82 -16.05 31.28
CA GLY A 756 -21.16 -16.62 31.08
C GLY A 756 -22.06 -15.84 30.12
N LYS A 757 -21.48 -15.14 29.13
CA LYS A 757 -22.17 -14.22 28.20
C LYS A 757 -22.09 -14.68 26.73
N PHE A 758 -22.37 -15.97 26.50
CA PHE A 758 -22.26 -16.65 25.20
C PHE A 758 -22.98 -15.95 24.03
N THR A 759 -24.05 -15.19 24.30
CA THR A 759 -24.73 -14.38 23.27
C THR A 759 -23.80 -13.33 22.65
N TYR A 760 -22.95 -12.69 23.46
CA TYR A 760 -21.93 -11.76 22.97
C TYR A 760 -20.78 -12.52 22.30
N SER A 761 -20.31 -13.64 22.87
CA SER A 761 -19.27 -14.49 22.24
C SER A 761 -19.69 -14.95 20.84
N ARG A 762 -20.89 -15.51 20.69
CA ARG A 762 -21.45 -16.00 19.43
C ARG A 762 -21.72 -14.86 18.44
N MET A 763 -22.17 -13.69 18.91
CA MET A 763 -22.33 -12.51 18.05
C MET A 763 -20.98 -12.08 17.47
N ILE A 764 -19.93 -11.97 18.30
CA ILE A 764 -18.58 -11.59 17.87
C ILE A 764 -18.03 -12.62 16.88
N PHE A 765 -18.09 -13.91 17.21
CA PHE A 765 -17.65 -15.00 16.34
C PHE A 765 -18.34 -15.03 14.97
N ASN A 766 -19.65 -14.76 14.93
CA ASN A 766 -20.43 -14.68 13.70
C ASN A 766 -20.10 -13.41 12.87
N GLN A 767 -19.57 -12.36 13.49
CA GLN A 767 -19.15 -11.10 12.84
C GLN A 767 -17.69 -11.11 12.34
N MET A 768 -16.90 -12.13 12.67
CA MET A 768 -15.51 -12.25 12.20
C MET A 768 -15.46 -12.49 10.69
N SER A 769 -14.75 -11.64 9.94
CA SER A 769 -14.54 -11.78 8.49
C SER A 769 -13.66 -12.99 8.13
N GLU A 770 -12.73 -13.33 9.01
CA GLU A 770 -11.92 -14.56 8.93
C GLU A 770 -11.91 -15.24 10.30
N ARG A 771 -12.12 -16.56 10.32
CA ARG A 771 -12.00 -17.40 11.52
C ARG A 771 -10.74 -18.26 11.41
N THR A 772 -10.03 -18.47 12.51
CA THR A 772 -8.93 -19.45 12.59
C THR A 772 -9.36 -20.66 13.42
N VAL A 773 -8.58 -21.75 13.40
CA VAL A 773 -8.78 -22.91 14.30
C VAL A 773 -8.91 -22.44 15.76
N SER A 774 -8.08 -21.48 16.18
CA SER A 774 -8.17 -20.87 17.51
C SER A 774 -9.48 -20.11 17.79
N SER A 775 -10.15 -19.57 16.76
CA SER A 775 -11.47 -18.93 16.90
C SER A 775 -12.57 -19.96 17.17
N TRP A 776 -12.52 -21.10 16.47
CA TRP A 776 -13.41 -22.24 16.73
C TRP A 776 -13.15 -22.82 18.12
N ASN A 777 -11.89 -23.08 18.46
CA ASN A 777 -11.51 -23.63 19.77
C ASN A 777 -11.92 -22.71 20.93
N ALA A 778 -11.83 -21.38 20.80
CA ALA A 778 -12.29 -20.43 21.82
C ALA A 778 -13.80 -20.54 22.09
N MET A 779 -14.63 -20.68 21.05
CA MET A 779 -16.07 -20.91 21.20
C MET A 779 -16.41 -22.32 21.71
N LEU A 780 -15.72 -23.36 21.21
CA LEU A 780 -15.93 -24.75 21.60
C LEU A 780 -15.58 -24.98 23.08
N VAL A 781 -14.42 -24.50 23.54
CA VAL A 781 -14.04 -24.50 24.97
C VAL A 781 -15.03 -23.67 25.79
N GLY A 782 -15.50 -22.53 25.25
CA GLY A 782 -16.51 -21.69 25.88
C GLY A 782 -17.83 -22.42 26.17
N TYR A 783 -18.38 -23.14 25.20
CA TYR A 783 -19.59 -23.95 25.40
C TYR A 783 -19.33 -25.21 26.24
N SER A 784 -18.21 -25.89 26.00
CA SER A 784 -17.79 -27.13 26.67
C SER A 784 -17.65 -26.96 28.19
N LYS A 785 -17.05 -25.86 28.66
CA LYS A 785 -16.90 -25.56 30.10
C LYS A 785 -18.21 -25.27 30.83
N HIS A 786 -19.30 -25.05 30.11
CA HIS A 786 -20.63 -24.74 30.66
C HIS A 786 -21.68 -25.81 30.32
N GLY A 787 -21.26 -27.01 29.88
CA GLY A 787 -22.16 -28.14 29.61
C GLY A 787 -23.08 -27.97 28.40
N MET A 788 -22.82 -26.99 27.53
CA MET A 788 -23.62 -26.69 26.34
C MET A 788 -23.28 -27.66 25.19
N GLY A 789 -23.46 -28.96 25.43
CA GLY A 789 -23.01 -30.04 24.55
C GLY A 789 -23.70 -30.08 23.18
N LYS A 790 -24.92 -29.57 23.07
CA LYS A 790 -25.64 -29.47 21.78
C LYS A 790 -25.00 -28.40 20.90
N GLU A 791 -24.71 -27.24 21.49
CA GLU A 791 -24.04 -26.11 20.87
C GLU A 791 -22.60 -26.47 20.48
N VAL A 792 -21.89 -27.28 21.27
CA VAL A 792 -20.59 -27.86 20.92
C VAL A 792 -20.67 -28.74 19.67
N VAL A 793 -21.61 -29.70 19.63
CA VAL A 793 -21.77 -30.62 18.48
C VAL A 793 -22.23 -29.88 17.22
N GLU A 794 -23.15 -28.92 17.33
CA GLU A 794 -23.59 -28.07 16.22
C GLU A 794 -22.42 -27.24 15.68
N LEU A 795 -21.65 -26.57 16.55
CA LEU A 795 -20.53 -25.73 16.15
C LEU A 795 -19.39 -26.55 15.52
N PHE A 796 -19.11 -27.75 16.04
CA PHE A 796 -18.12 -28.65 15.45
C PHE A 796 -18.56 -29.18 14.08
N LYS A 797 -19.86 -29.45 13.90
CA LYS A 797 -20.42 -29.75 12.58
C LYS A 797 -20.21 -28.58 11.61
N MET A 798 -20.55 -27.34 12.00
CA MET A 798 -20.29 -26.16 11.17
C MET A 798 -18.82 -26.02 10.78
N MET A 799 -17.89 -26.31 11.70
CA MET A 799 -16.45 -26.26 11.44
C MET A 799 -16.03 -27.28 10.38
N ARG A 800 -16.55 -28.51 10.43
CA ARG A 800 -16.30 -29.56 9.42
C ARG A 800 -16.94 -29.27 8.06
N GLU A 801 -17.99 -28.43 8.01
CA GLU A 801 -18.64 -28.00 6.77
C GLU A 801 -17.91 -26.79 6.11
N GLU A 802 -17.10 -26.03 6.85
CA GLU A 802 -16.20 -25.00 6.31
C GLU A 802 -14.86 -25.59 5.83
N ASP A 803 -14.84 -26.15 4.61
CA ASP A 803 -13.72 -26.85 3.91
C ASP A 803 -12.33 -26.13 3.90
N LYS A 804 -12.24 -24.90 4.39
CA LYS A 804 -11.00 -24.14 4.56
C LYS A 804 -10.25 -24.42 5.87
N ILE A 805 -10.92 -24.95 6.90
CA ILE A 805 -10.39 -25.04 8.27
C ILE A 805 -10.53 -26.47 8.77
N LYS A 806 -9.46 -27.05 9.33
CA LYS A 806 -9.46 -28.42 9.87
C LYS A 806 -9.36 -28.42 11.40
N PRO A 807 -9.99 -29.39 12.08
CA PRO A 807 -9.79 -29.59 13.52
C PRO A 807 -8.31 -29.80 13.87
N ASP A 808 -7.91 -29.34 15.05
CA ASP A 808 -6.69 -29.78 15.71
C ASP A 808 -7.01 -30.62 16.96
N GLU A 809 -5.98 -31.11 17.65
CA GLU A 809 -6.11 -31.83 18.93
C GLU A 809 -6.91 -31.02 19.97
N ILE A 810 -6.72 -29.70 20.02
CA ILE A 810 -7.43 -28.82 20.95
C ILE A 810 -8.91 -28.71 20.57
N THR A 811 -9.26 -28.73 19.28
CA THR A 811 -10.64 -28.81 18.79
C THR A 811 -11.33 -30.06 19.32
N LEU A 812 -10.72 -31.23 19.10
CA LEU A 812 -11.34 -32.52 19.41
C LEU A 812 -11.41 -32.77 20.91
N LEU A 813 -10.39 -32.38 21.67
CA LEU A 813 -10.41 -32.41 23.14
C LEU A 813 -11.54 -31.53 23.71
N ALA A 814 -11.71 -30.30 23.19
CA ALA A 814 -12.78 -29.41 23.60
C ALA A 814 -14.17 -29.98 23.28
N VAL A 815 -14.32 -30.65 22.12
CA VAL A 815 -15.56 -31.28 21.67
C VAL A 815 -15.92 -32.51 22.50
N LEU A 816 -14.99 -33.42 22.75
CA LEU A 816 -15.24 -34.63 23.55
C LEU A 816 -15.53 -34.26 25.02
N SER A 817 -14.77 -33.33 25.61
CA SER A 817 -15.07 -32.77 26.94
C SER A 817 -16.44 -32.09 26.97
N GLY A 818 -16.83 -31.39 25.91
CA GLY A 818 -18.15 -30.75 25.81
C GLY A 818 -19.30 -31.74 25.65
N CYS A 819 -19.07 -32.87 24.98
CA CYS A 819 -20.00 -33.99 24.95
C CYS A 819 -20.13 -34.64 26.34
N SER A 820 -19.02 -34.80 27.07
CA SER A 820 -19.01 -35.35 28.44
C SER A 820 -19.81 -34.47 29.41
N HIS A 821 -19.51 -33.18 29.48
CA HIS A 821 -20.22 -32.24 30.34
C HIS A 821 -21.68 -32.01 29.94
N GLY A 822 -22.01 -32.21 28.65
CA GLY A 822 -23.37 -32.07 28.12
C GLY A 822 -24.20 -33.36 28.08
N GLY A 823 -23.67 -34.50 28.52
CA GLY A 823 -24.36 -35.79 28.52
C GLY A 823 -24.64 -36.37 27.12
N MET A 824 -23.85 -36.01 26.11
CA MET A 824 -24.07 -36.36 24.70
C MET A 824 -23.36 -37.69 24.32
N GLU A 825 -23.67 -38.81 25.00
CA GLU A 825 -22.96 -40.10 24.85
C GLU A 825 -22.80 -40.52 23.38
N ASP A 826 -23.92 -40.70 22.66
CA ASP A 826 -23.93 -41.16 21.26
C ASP A 826 -23.02 -40.33 20.36
N LYS A 827 -23.06 -38.99 20.52
CA LYS A 827 -22.29 -38.07 19.68
C LYS A 827 -20.84 -37.94 20.09
N GLY A 828 -20.51 -38.05 21.38
CA GLY A 828 -19.12 -38.14 21.82
C GLY A 828 -18.44 -39.40 21.28
N VAL A 829 -19.13 -40.55 21.33
CA VAL A 829 -18.64 -41.82 20.78
C VAL A 829 -18.54 -41.78 19.25
N GLU A 830 -19.55 -41.23 18.55
CA GLU A 830 -19.52 -41.03 17.09
C GLU A 830 -18.30 -40.19 16.66
N ILE A 831 -18.01 -39.10 17.37
CA ILE A 831 -16.89 -38.20 17.08
C ILE A 831 -15.54 -38.85 17.41
N PHE A 832 -15.44 -39.65 18.47
CA PHE A 832 -14.22 -40.40 18.78
C PHE A 832 -13.93 -41.53 17.77
N ASN A 833 -14.98 -42.19 17.26
CA ASN A 833 -14.85 -43.19 16.20
C ASN A 833 -14.41 -42.54 14.87
N ASP A 834 -14.96 -41.37 14.54
CA ASP A 834 -14.50 -40.55 13.41
C ASP A 834 -13.00 -40.21 13.53
N LEU A 835 -12.56 -39.71 14.69
CA LEU A 835 -11.15 -39.44 14.99
C LEU A 835 -10.29 -40.72 14.81
N SER A 836 -10.70 -41.83 15.44
CA SER A 836 -9.99 -43.10 15.38
C SER A 836 -9.87 -43.69 13.96
N SER A 837 -10.80 -43.34 13.07
CA SER A 837 -10.73 -43.71 11.64
C SER A 837 -9.78 -42.83 10.81
N GLY A 838 -9.13 -41.84 11.41
CA GLY A 838 -8.22 -40.89 10.75
C GLY A 838 -8.92 -39.78 9.95
N LYS A 839 -10.25 -39.64 10.09
CA LYS A 839 -11.11 -38.76 9.27
C LYS A 839 -10.67 -37.29 9.29
N ASP A 840 -10.42 -36.75 10.48
CA ASP A 840 -9.97 -35.36 10.66
C ASP A 840 -8.45 -35.19 10.49
N ARG A 841 -7.69 -36.29 10.35
CA ARG A 841 -6.21 -36.34 10.30
C ARG A 841 -5.49 -35.83 11.56
N VAL A 842 -6.13 -35.99 12.71
CA VAL A 842 -5.52 -35.83 14.04
C VAL A 842 -5.23 -37.23 14.60
N GLU A 843 -4.16 -37.38 15.37
CA GLU A 843 -3.83 -38.66 16.03
C GLU A 843 -4.60 -38.78 17.36
N VAL A 844 -4.93 -40.01 17.77
CA VAL A 844 -5.56 -40.25 19.07
C VAL A 844 -4.50 -40.02 20.16
N SER A 845 -4.85 -39.24 21.19
CA SER A 845 -4.00 -39.01 22.37
C SER A 845 -4.66 -39.52 23.65
N ILE A 846 -3.89 -39.59 24.73
CA ILE A 846 -4.36 -40.13 26.01
C ILE A 846 -5.43 -39.22 26.65
N GLU A 847 -5.38 -37.92 26.40
CA GLU A 847 -6.36 -36.92 26.79
C GLU A 847 -7.70 -37.15 26.07
N HIS A 848 -7.69 -37.46 24.77
CA HIS A 848 -8.89 -37.85 24.03
C HIS A 848 -9.54 -39.12 24.61
N CYS A 849 -8.73 -40.14 24.94
CA CYS A 849 -9.19 -41.37 25.60
C CYS A 849 -9.81 -41.06 26.98
N GLY A 850 -9.18 -40.17 27.76
CA GLY A 850 -9.69 -39.71 29.05
C GLY A 850 -11.04 -39.02 28.96
N CYS A 851 -11.30 -38.20 27.92
CA CYS A 851 -12.62 -37.60 27.71
C CYS A 851 -13.70 -38.63 27.35
N VAL A 852 -13.36 -39.73 26.66
CA VAL A 852 -14.30 -40.84 26.40
C VAL A 852 -14.60 -41.62 27.69
N VAL A 853 -13.59 -41.87 28.53
CA VAL A 853 -13.79 -42.51 29.84
C VAL A 853 -14.67 -41.63 30.74
N ASP A 854 -14.43 -40.32 30.80
CA ASP A 854 -15.25 -39.37 31.57
C ASP A 854 -16.71 -39.31 31.05
N LEU A 855 -16.90 -39.30 29.72
CA LEU A 855 -18.22 -39.36 29.08
C LEU A 855 -18.99 -40.63 29.49
N LEU A 856 -18.38 -41.80 29.31
CA LEU A 856 -19.00 -43.09 29.65
C LEU A 856 -19.25 -43.22 31.16
N SER A 857 -18.31 -42.74 31.98
CA SER A 857 -18.42 -42.69 33.44
C SER A 857 -19.62 -41.84 33.89
N ARG A 858 -19.82 -40.66 33.31
CA ARG A 858 -20.97 -39.77 33.62
C ARG A 858 -22.31 -40.30 33.13
N SER A 859 -22.34 -41.08 32.05
CA SER A 859 -23.54 -41.77 31.57
C SER A 859 -23.89 -43.04 32.37
N GLY A 860 -23.08 -43.43 33.36
CA GLY A 860 -23.27 -44.64 34.17
C GLY A 860 -22.85 -45.94 33.48
N GLN A 861 -22.21 -45.86 32.31
CA GLN A 861 -21.74 -46.99 31.50
C GLN A 861 -20.42 -47.57 32.03
N VAL A 862 -20.35 -47.84 33.34
CA VAL A 862 -19.12 -48.15 34.07
C VAL A 862 -18.38 -49.37 33.50
N GLU A 863 -19.09 -50.43 33.13
CA GLU A 863 -18.50 -51.62 32.51
C GLU A 863 -17.87 -51.31 31.14
N ARG A 864 -18.55 -50.49 30.33
CA ARG A 864 -18.08 -50.05 29.00
C ARG A 864 -16.85 -49.15 29.11
N ALA A 865 -16.84 -48.24 30.09
CA ALA A 865 -15.67 -47.42 30.41
C ALA A 865 -14.48 -48.26 30.88
N PHE A 866 -14.71 -49.23 31.78
CA PHE A 866 -13.67 -50.14 32.25
C PHE A 866 -13.11 -51.06 31.15
N GLN A 867 -13.95 -51.48 30.20
CA GLN A 867 -13.49 -52.26 29.05
C GLN A 867 -12.67 -51.39 28.08
N PHE A 868 -13.10 -50.16 27.80
CA PHE A 868 -12.34 -49.21 26.98
C PHE A 868 -10.93 -48.92 27.54
N ILE A 869 -10.77 -48.84 28.88
CA ILE A 869 -9.45 -48.70 29.53
C ILE A 869 -8.51 -49.90 29.27
N LYS A 870 -9.04 -51.10 28.98
CA LYS A 870 -8.21 -52.27 28.63
C LYS A 870 -7.87 -52.35 27.13
N GLU A 871 -8.60 -51.62 26.30
CA GLU A 871 -8.48 -51.64 24.84
C GLU A 871 -7.72 -50.42 24.29
N MET A 872 -7.61 -49.33 25.06
CA MET A 872 -6.86 -48.14 24.67
C MET A 872 -5.34 -48.41 24.55
N PRO A 873 -4.64 -47.79 23.58
CA PRO A 873 -3.23 -48.09 23.28
C PRO A 873 -2.22 -47.39 24.22
N PHE A 874 -2.67 -46.89 25.37
CA PHE A 874 -1.86 -46.14 26.34
C PHE A 874 -2.10 -46.66 27.76
N GLU A 875 -1.10 -46.57 28.63
CA GLU A 875 -1.30 -46.82 30.06
C GLU A 875 -2.20 -45.71 30.67
N PRO A 876 -3.25 -46.04 31.44
CA PRO A 876 -4.22 -45.06 31.90
C PRO A 876 -3.65 -44.19 33.04
N THR A 877 -3.80 -42.86 32.92
CA THR A 877 -3.34 -41.94 33.97
C THR A 877 -4.22 -42.01 35.22
N ALA A 878 -3.69 -41.53 36.35
CA ALA A 878 -4.45 -41.38 37.60
C ALA A 878 -5.75 -40.56 37.42
N ALA A 879 -5.79 -39.60 36.49
CA ALA A 879 -7.01 -38.84 36.18
C ALA A 879 -8.09 -39.71 35.49
N ILE A 880 -7.69 -40.58 34.55
CA ILE A 880 -8.60 -41.48 33.83
C ILE A 880 -9.19 -42.53 34.79
N LEU A 881 -8.32 -43.15 35.60
CA LEU A 881 -8.73 -44.09 36.66
C LEU A 881 -9.58 -43.38 37.73
N GLY A 882 -9.28 -42.11 38.04
CA GLY A 882 -10.03 -41.29 38.99
C GLY A 882 -11.46 -41.01 38.57
N SER A 883 -11.70 -40.61 37.31
CA SER A 883 -13.06 -40.44 36.77
C SER A 883 -13.85 -41.74 36.82
N LEU A 884 -13.24 -42.88 36.45
CA LEU A 884 -13.92 -44.17 36.52
C LEU A 884 -14.22 -44.60 37.96
N LEU A 885 -13.29 -44.40 38.90
CA LEU A 885 -13.49 -44.73 40.32
C LEU A 885 -14.61 -43.87 40.95
N GLY A 886 -14.72 -42.60 40.56
CA GLY A 886 -15.84 -41.73 40.93
C GLY A 886 -17.19 -42.27 40.45
N ALA A 887 -17.27 -42.75 39.21
CA ALA A 887 -18.48 -43.38 38.68
C ALA A 887 -18.78 -44.75 39.30
N CYS A 888 -17.75 -45.55 39.63
CA CYS A 888 -17.92 -46.80 40.38
C CYS A 888 -18.60 -46.56 41.74
N TRP A 889 -18.22 -45.47 42.42
CA TRP A 889 -18.90 -45.04 43.65
C TRP A 889 -20.33 -44.55 43.40
N ALA A 890 -20.52 -43.63 42.45
CA ALA A 890 -21.83 -43.01 42.16
C ALA A 890 -22.89 -44.02 41.66
N HIS A 891 -22.45 -45.07 40.95
CA HIS A 891 -23.32 -46.11 40.38
C HIS A 891 -23.19 -47.48 41.08
N LEU A 892 -22.52 -47.55 42.23
CA LEU A 892 -22.40 -48.73 43.12
C LEU A 892 -21.69 -49.98 42.52
N TYR A 893 -20.82 -49.81 41.52
CA TYR A 893 -20.00 -50.89 40.93
C TYR A 893 -18.78 -51.19 41.80
N VAL A 894 -18.97 -51.93 42.89
CA VAL A 894 -17.93 -52.21 43.90
C VAL A 894 -16.71 -52.94 43.32
N ASP A 895 -16.93 -54.01 42.55
CA ASP A 895 -15.85 -54.90 42.12
C ASP A 895 -14.88 -54.23 41.12
N ILE A 896 -15.41 -53.39 40.22
CA ILE A 896 -14.60 -52.53 39.34
C ILE A 896 -13.90 -51.45 40.16
N GLY A 897 -14.61 -50.85 41.13
CA GLY A 897 -14.05 -49.86 42.06
C GLY A 897 -12.85 -50.38 42.85
N GLU A 898 -12.87 -51.64 43.32
CA GLU A 898 -11.71 -52.26 43.99
C GLU A 898 -10.48 -52.36 43.08
N ILE A 899 -10.67 -52.75 41.81
CA ILE A 899 -9.58 -52.93 40.85
C ILE A 899 -8.97 -51.57 40.48
N VAL A 900 -9.82 -50.61 40.12
CA VAL A 900 -9.39 -49.26 39.70
C VAL A 900 -8.74 -48.51 40.87
N ALA A 901 -9.26 -48.63 42.09
CA ALA A 901 -8.63 -48.04 43.28
C ALA A 901 -7.26 -48.66 43.57
N ARG A 902 -7.08 -49.98 43.37
CA ARG A 902 -5.77 -50.64 43.55
C ARG A 902 -4.73 -50.08 42.59
N GLN A 903 -5.07 -50.00 41.30
CA GLN A 903 -4.19 -49.42 40.27
C GLN A 903 -3.85 -47.95 40.57
N LEU A 904 -4.84 -47.14 40.96
CA LEU A 904 -4.60 -45.73 41.29
C LEU A 904 -3.73 -45.58 42.54
N LEU A 905 -3.82 -46.47 43.53
CA LEU A 905 -2.94 -46.50 44.71
C LEU A 905 -1.53 -47.05 44.44
N GLU A 906 -1.30 -47.73 43.31
CA GLU A 906 0.03 -48.09 42.84
C GLU A 906 0.73 -46.89 42.18
N ILE A 907 -0.03 -46.00 41.53
CA ILE A 907 0.47 -44.75 40.92
C ILE A 907 0.62 -43.63 41.97
N GLU A 908 -0.40 -43.41 42.80
CA GLU A 908 -0.47 -42.32 43.78
C GLU A 908 -0.77 -42.85 45.21
N PRO A 909 0.17 -43.57 45.84
CA PRO A 909 -0.04 -44.22 47.15
C PRO A 909 -0.35 -43.26 48.32
N GLU A 910 -0.05 -41.97 48.14
CA GLU A 910 -0.29 -40.90 49.11
C GLU A 910 -1.59 -40.10 48.86
N ASN A 911 -2.30 -40.34 47.75
CA ASN A 911 -3.53 -39.60 47.44
C ASN A 911 -4.69 -39.98 48.37
N ALA A 912 -4.91 -39.14 49.38
CA ALA A 912 -6.00 -39.29 50.37
C ALA A 912 -7.40 -39.36 49.74
N GLY A 913 -7.59 -38.78 48.55
CA GLY A 913 -8.85 -38.81 47.81
C GLY A 913 -9.27 -40.23 47.46
N THR A 914 -8.35 -41.06 46.98
CA THR A 914 -8.60 -42.43 46.51
C THR A 914 -9.15 -43.34 47.60
N TYR A 915 -8.55 -43.30 48.78
CA TYR A 915 -9.02 -44.05 49.96
C TYR A 915 -10.40 -43.59 50.41
N VAL A 916 -10.74 -42.30 50.25
CA VAL A 916 -12.07 -41.79 50.59
C VAL A 916 -13.13 -42.26 49.59
N ILE A 917 -12.84 -42.34 48.28
CA ILE A 917 -13.81 -42.90 47.30
C ILE A 917 -14.05 -44.37 47.64
N LEU A 918 -12.98 -45.15 47.85
CA LEU A 918 -13.07 -46.57 48.14
C LEU A 918 -13.81 -46.86 49.46
N SER A 919 -13.50 -46.10 50.53
CA SER A 919 -14.22 -46.22 51.81
C SER A 919 -15.71 -45.88 51.68
N ASN A 920 -16.05 -44.84 50.91
CA ASN A 920 -17.44 -44.46 50.67
C ASN A 920 -18.17 -45.49 49.77
N THR A 921 -17.47 -46.11 48.81
CA THR A 921 -18.01 -47.19 47.97
C THR A 921 -18.38 -48.42 48.80
N TYR A 922 -17.48 -48.87 49.68
CA TYR A 922 -17.78 -49.95 50.62
C TYR A 922 -18.93 -49.60 51.58
N ALA A 923 -19.00 -48.35 52.07
CA ALA A 923 -20.08 -47.91 52.95
C ALA A 923 -21.45 -47.91 52.22
N SER A 924 -21.52 -47.37 50.99
CA SER A 924 -22.74 -47.39 50.17
C SER A 924 -23.20 -48.82 49.83
N ALA A 925 -22.27 -49.76 49.69
CA ALA A 925 -22.54 -51.17 49.46
C ALA A 925 -22.80 -52.00 50.75
N GLY A 926 -22.87 -51.36 51.92
CA GLY A 926 -23.08 -52.04 53.22
C GLY A 926 -21.88 -52.84 53.74
N ARG A 927 -20.73 -52.79 53.07
CA ARG A 927 -19.45 -53.42 53.48
C ARG A 927 -18.73 -52.56 54.54
N TRP A 928 -19.42 -52.31 55.66
CA TRP A 928 -18.98 -51.39 56.73
C TRP A 928 -17.61 -51.73 57.32
N GLU A 929 -17.25 -53.01 57.40
CA GLU A 929 -15.96 -53.46 57.91
C GLU A 929 -14.80 -53.11 56.94
N ASP A 930 -15.02 -53.20 55.63
CA ASP A 930 -14.04 -52.74 54.64
C ASP A 930 -13.91 -51.22 54.66
N ALA A 931 -15.04 -50.50 54.77
CA ALA A 931 -15.06 -49.05 54.93
C ALA A 931 -14.28 -48.58 56.17
N ARG A 932 -14.37 -49.34 57.29
CA ARG A 932 -13.59 -49.14 58.53
C ARG A 932 -12.10 -49.35 58.29
N ARG A 933 -11.70 -50.50 57.72
CA ARG A 933 -10.29 -50.83 57.45
C ARG A 933 -9.62 -49.79 56.57
N VAL A 934 -10.30 -49.27 55.54
CA VAL A 934 -9.76 -48.18 54.70
C VAL A 934 -9.58 -46.87 55.47
N ARG A 935 -10.50 -46.51 56.39
CA ARG A 935 -10.35 -45.30 57.23
C ARG A 935 -9.23 -45.42 58.26
N GLU A 936 -8.99 -46.62 58.78
CA GLU A 936 -7.86 -46.89 59.66
C GLU A 936 -6.52 -46.74 58.91
N LEU A 937 -6.45 -47.11 57.63
CA LEU A 937 -5.28 -46.85 56.78
C LEU A 937 -5.05 -45.35 56.50
N ILE A 938 -6.10 -44.56 56.25
CA ILE A 938 -6.00 -43.08 56.10
C ILE A 938 -5.40 -42.47 57.37
N ASN A 939 -5.92 -42.84 58.53
CA ASN A 939 -5.47 -42.33 59.83
C ASN A 939 -4.02 -42.76 60.13
N ALA A 940 -3.68 -44.03 59.89
CA ALA A 940 -2.35 -44.57 60.14
C ALA A 940 -1.26 -43.96 59.23
N ARG A 941 -1.62 -43.46 58.05
CA ARG A 941 -0.73 -42.73 57.13
C ARG A 941 -0.70 -41.21 57.36
N ALA A 942 -1.39 -40.70 58.39
CA ALA A 942 -1.49 -39.26 58.72
C ALA A 942 -1.92 -38.38 57.52
N MET A 943 -2.73 -38.92 56.62
CA MET A 943 -3.12 -38.28 55.37
C MET A 943 -3.98 -37.03 55.58
N VAL A 944 -3.43 -35.86 55.25
CA VAL A 944 -4.15 -34.58 55.31
C VAL A 944 -5.10 -34.48 54.11
N LYS A 945 -6.40 -34.25 54.39
CA LYS A 945 -7.36 -33.88 53.35
C LYS A 945 -7.21 -32.40 53.02
N GLU A 946 -6.91 -32.08 51.76
CA GLU A 946 -6.90 -30.69 51.29
C GLU A 946 -8.31 -30.07 51.36
N SER A 947 -8.36 -28.82 51.86
CA SER A 947 -9.59 -28.03 51.98
C SER A 947 -9.85 -27.25 50.69
N GLY A 948 -10.86 -27.67 49.91
CA GLY A 948 -11.28 -26.95 48.71
C GLY A 948 -11.80 -25.54 49.05
N LYS A 949 -11.20 -24.51 48.44
CA LYS A 949 -11.57 -23.09 48.62
C LYS A 949 -12.47 -22.62 47.49
N SER A 950 -13.52 -21.86 47.77
CA SER A 950 -14.47 -21.34 46.77
C SER A 950 -14.64 -19.83 46.86
N TRP A 951 -14.51 -19.13 45.74
CA TRP A 951 -14.69 -17.68 45.64
C TRP A 951 -16.16 -17.33 45.38
N ILE A 952 -16.73 -16.40 46.15
CA ILE A 952 -18.12 -15.92 45.98
C ILE A 952 -18.15 -14.39 45.95
N GLY A 953 -17.62 -13.82 44.85
CA GLY A 953 -17.58 -12.38 44.61
C GLY A 953 -16.47 -11.64 45.37
N PRO A 954 -16.29 -10.33 45.08
CA PRO A 954 -15.09 -9.57 45.48
C PRO A 954 -15.03 -9.15 46.96
N ASP A 955 -16.07 -9.40 47.76
CA ASP A 955 -16.15 -8.91 49.15
C ASP A 955 -15.93 -9.99 50.23
N PHE A 956 -15.91 -11.29 49.90
CA PHE A 956 -15.85 -12.38 50.91
C PHE A 956 -15.04 -13.61 50.49
N ILE A 957 -13.99 -13.92 51.27
CA ILE A 957 -13.33 -15.23 51.29
C ILE A 957 -14.00 -16.12 52.33
N HIS A 958 -14.31 -17.36 51.97
CA HIS A 958 -14.81 -18.39 52.88
C HIS A 958 -13.84 -19.57 52.96
N ASP A 959 -13.05 -19.64 54.03
CA ASP A 959 -12.45 -20.89 54.49
C ASP A 959 -13.49 -21.71 55.28
N THR A 960 -13.61 -23.00 54.99
CA THR A 960 -14.59 -23.89 55.65
C THR A 960 -13.91 -25.03 56.40
N GLU A 961 -13.31 -24.71 57.54
CA GLU A 961 -12.89 -25.74 58.51
C GLU A 961 -14.11 -26.48 59.10
N LYS A 962 -13.94 -27.78 59.39
CA LYS A 962 -15.04 -28.66 59.81
C LYS A 962 -14.71 -29.45 61.08
N HIS A 963 -14.30 -28.75 62.13
CA HIS A 963 -14.17 -29.34 63.47
C HIS A 963 -15.49 -29.25 64.28
N ASN A 964 -15.87 -30.39 64.88
CA ASN A 964 -16.79 -30.55 66.01
C ASN A 964 -18.04 -29.63 66.07
N GLY A 965 -18.83 -29.65 64.99
CA GLY A 965 -20.27 -29.33 65.06
C GLY A 965 -20.66 -27.86 65.24
N LYS A 966 -19.72 -26.92 65.26
CA LYS A 966 -20.01 -25.47 65.31
C LYS A 966 -19.29 -24.73 64.19
N ARG A 967 -20.05 -24.02 63.34
CA ARG A 967 -19.51 -23.03 62.41
C ARG A 967 -19.17 -21.76 63.19
N THR A 968 -17.94 -21.29 63.06
CA THR A 968 -17.47 -20.01 63.63
C THR A 968 -16.99 -19.14 62.48
N TYR A 969 -17.34 -17.86 62.47
CA TYR A 969 -17.01 -16.92 61.39
C TYR A 969 -15.93 -15.93 61.85
N ILE A 970 -14.95 -15.65 60.99
CA ILE A 970 -13.92 -14.63 61.20
C ILE A 970 -13.80 -13.80 59.91
N PRO A 971 -14.13 -12.50 59.90
CA PRO A 971 -13.92 -11.63 58.74
C PRO A 971 -12.52 -10.99 58.79
N HIS A 972 -11.77 -11.09 57.69
CA HIS A 972 -10.62 -10.21 57.46
C HIS A 972 -11.06 -8.95 56.70
N GLN A 973 -10.66 -7.78 57.18
CA GLN A 973 -10.83 -6.52 56.47
C GLN A 973 -9.59 -6.21 55.61
N SER A 974 -9.81 -5.75 54.38
CA SER A 974 -8.80 -5.13 53.52
C SER A 974 -9.28 -3.77 53.00
N LEU A 975 -8.36 -2.94 52.50
CA LEU A 975 -8.54 -1.48 52.41
C LEU A 975 -8.89 -1.01 50.99
N LEU A 976 -10.13 -0.54 50.79
CA LEU A 976 -10.47 0.36 49.68
C LEU A 976 -11.44 1.46 50.14
N ASN A 977 -10.91 2.66 50.37
CA ASN A 977 -11.67 3.89 50.59
C ASN A 977 -11.47 4.83 49.38
N MET A 978 -12.51 5.00 48.55
CA MET A 978 -12.69 6.18 47.69
C MET A 978 -14.15 6.29 47.22
N ASP A 979 -14.71 7.50 47.28
CA ASP A 979 -16.03 7.96 46.80
C ASP A 979 -17.31 7.20 47.20
N GLU A 980 -17.79 7.50 48.41
CA GLU A 980 -19.22 7.46 48.72
C GLU A 980 -20.02 8.50 47.89
N GLN A 981 -20.50 8.15 46.69
CA GLN A 981 -21.60 8.95 46.08
C GLN A 981 -22.61 8.25 45.16
N ARG A 982 -22.52 6.92 44.92
CA ARG A 982 -23.49 6.21 44.05
C ARG A 982 -24.31 5.06 44.67
N LYS A 983 -24.03 4.61 45.91
CA LYS A 983 -24.72 3.45 46.53
C LYS A 983 -26.20 3.67 46.94
N LYS A 984 -26.84 4.82 46.66
CA LYS A 984 -28.12 5.24 47.28
C LYS A 984 -29.36 5.37 46.37
N LYS A 985 -29.37 4.84 45.13
CA LYS A 985 -30.54 4.99 44.22
C LYS A 985 -31.01 3.74 43.44
N THR A 986 -30.52 2.54 43.75
CA THR A 986 -30.87 1.31 43.02
C THR A 986 -31.15 0.12 43.96
N LEU A 987 -32.10 0.29 44.90
CA LEU A 987 -32.37 -0.70 45.95
C LEU A 987 -33.88 -1.01 46.18
N LEU A 988 -34.73 -0.70 45.19
CA LEU A 988 -36.20 -0.76 45.34
C LEU A 988 -36.97 -1.49 44.22
N HIS A 989 -36.28 -2.07 43.22
CA HIS A 989 -36.89 -2.92 42.19
C HIS A 989 -36.04 -4.17 41.90
N CYS A 990 -36.03 -5.13 42.84
CA CYS A 990 -35.56 -6.50 42.61
C CYS A 990 -36.13 -7.47 43.69
N SER A 991 -37.42 -7.36 43.99
CA SER A 991 -38.15 -8.17 44.99
C SER A 991 -39.01 -9.30 44.40
N GLN A 992 -39.01 -9.46 43.06
CA GLN A 992 -39.63 -10.57 42.34
C GLN A 992 -38.59 -11.15 41.36
N GLY A 993 -38.43 -12.47 41.32
CA GLY A 993 -37.42 -13.17 40.52
C GLY A 993 -36.51 -14.15 41.29
N ARG A 994 -36.57 -14.20 42.62
CA ARG A 994 -35.87 -15.22 43.44
C ARG A 994 -36.53 -16.60 43.32
N ALA A 995 -36.32 -17.29 42.19
CA ALA A 995 -36.81 -18.67 41.99
C ALA A 995 -35.95 -19.55 41.04
N GLN A 996 -35.07 -18.98 40.20
CA GLN A 996 -34.36 -19.72 39.14
C GLN A 996 -32.83 -19.55 39.12
N THR A 997 -32.24 -18.90 40.11
CA THR A 997 -30.82 -18.47 40.10
C THR A 997 -29.92 -19.22 41.10
N GLN A 998 -30.28 -20.46 41.46
CA GLN A 998 -29.61 -21.24 42.51
C GLN A 998 -28.83 -22.46 41.98
N LEU A 999 -28.53 -22.52 40.67
CA LEU A 999 -27.98 -23.72 40.00
C LEU A 999 -26.78 -23.45 39.07
N SER A 1000 -26.20 -22.23 39.09
CA SER A 1000 -25.25 -21.76 38.07
C SER A 1000 -23.93 -21.20 38.61
N LEU A 1001 -23.49 -21.62 39.80
CA LEU A 1001 -22.30 -21.07 40.47
C LEU A 1001 -21.59 -22.10 41.38
N MET A 1002 -21.53 -23.36 40.93
CA MET A 1002 -20.97 -24.48 41.70
C MET A 1002 -19.98 -25.36 40.90
N ILE A 1003 -19.30 -24.74 39.92
CA ILE A 1003 -18.25 -25.36 39.09
C ILE A 1003 -17.04 -24.42 39.13
N TYR A 1004 -15.82 -24.96 39.07
CA TYR A 1004 -14.53 -24.29 39.27
C TYR A 1004 -14.15 -23.88 40.71
N SER A 1005 -14.37 -24.80 41.67
CA SER A 1005 -13.30 -25.08 42.66
C SER A 1005 -13.28 -26.50 43.26
N HIS A 1006 -13.98 -27.47 42.66
CA HIS A 1006 -13.86 -28.89 43.00
C HIS A 1006 -13.48 -29.70 41.75
N GLY A 1007 -12.19 -30.05 41.66
CA GLY A 1007 -11.86 -31.44 41.36
C GLY A 1007 -12.09 -32.26 42.64
N ASN A 1008 -12.54 -33.49 42.50
CA ASN A 1008 -13.01 -34.39 43.57
C ASN A 1008 -14.36 -34.02 44.23
N TYR A 1009 -15.30 -34.97 44.15
CA TYR A 1009 -16.58 -35.07 44.85
C TYR A 1009 -17.68 -34.02 44.58
N TRP A 1010 -18.74 -34.50 43.92
CA TRP A 1010 -20.08 -34.53 44.53
C TRP A 1010 -20.56 -35.98 44.57
#